data_AF-A0A7J2S7K7-F1
#
_entry.id   AF-A0A7J2S7K7-F1
#
_cell.length_a   1.000
_cell.length_b   1.000
_cell.length_c   1.000
_cell.angle_alpha   90.00
_cell.angle_beta   90.00
_cell.angle_gamma   90.00
#
_symmetry.space_group_name_H-M   'P 1'
#
loop_
_entity.id
_entity.type
_entity.pdbx_description
1 polymer ?
#
loop_
_entity_poly.entity_id
_entity_poly.type
_entity_poly.pdbx_seq_one_letter_code
_entity_poly.pdbx_strand_id
1 'polypeptide(L)'
;MKIIAIFIASLFLFPMISTINFKSKIEITVEADEIKTLTFPLGTKIKILEKNENIFIHKSGGIKNGKHLLFLNIYSKERSKITIYYNIQSKKIFNSYYDFLIITPSVWKEILTPLNESKEKYGIKTFIVGIEEIYNNKYFECNGRDDAEKIKYFIKNAIEEWGIKYVLLVGGRKPGMKEEWWLPVRYSWLNDRSSSWEYERKFMSDLYFADIYDGEGNFSSWDTNNNGYYGEYDHEIYGMKFSDEVDLFPDVYIGRLAVRSGGELRRVINNIIEYEKNTDESFRNAVLCGGDLYLNDPWDIPEGEYLLNKISECMKGFKIKKIYASNGLNSKKINSVIEEGAGIVVFEGAGNHHLWATHEKDSEKWIYYYEWNIMQLKNEYKPIVLASGARLGQFNRTRECFNWFFVSKGKAVATIGPTGLCWIGHGKNVTEMFLGNLHIRLCSKIGKAELLGDAWGDAITQYLCNFSWRGVAKAFHMKAVEETEIFGDPTLKIGGYASKINFNRTLHVGGDGANNYTRIQDAIDNASDGDIIIVHSGIYNENLFIDKSLAIFGRDAKIKTEGIFFYAPKIKIEGFSIEGHNRGEGIVCYGGNSSIKNNKIYSFNTSIMVYGNDCIICENEIKNSECGIWIDSSCNSEILDNKIHNNWYGLWGEYAENIHVMNNNFSYNEWYAVWMEGKNGNISNNNFHRNWYSIYLYNSLNFSIYSNRIKRNIHGPQFVNSSFNSFLNNNVERNEHYGIYFGWRSKENVITKNNFIENAQNARDDGKNWFNSNYWDDYIGLKIKILAYLHLPYYIPKFSFDWNPQLSYPHYNNIY
;
A
#
# COMPACT_ATOMS: atom_id res chain seq x y z
N MET A 1 51.61 -43.15 -13.68
CA MET A 1 50.17 -43.29 -13.34
C MET A 1 49.67 -42.41 -12.18
N LYS A 2 50.52 -41.79 -11.34
CA LYS A 2 50.06 -40.82 -10.31
C LYS A 2 50.01 -39.34 -10.75
N ILE A 3 50.55 -39.01 -11.93
CA ILE A 3 50.55 -37.63 -12.47
C ILE A 3 49.34 -37.36 -13.40
N ILE A 4 48.77 -38.42 -14.00
CA ILE A 4 47.56 -38.31 -14.86
C ILE A 4 46.28 -38.17 -14.02
N ALA A 5 46.26 -38.68 -12.78
CA ALA A 5 45.13 -38.53 -11.87
C ALA A 5 44.97 -37.09 -11.31
N ILE A 6 46.07 -36.32 -11.22
CA ILE A 6 46.05 -34.93 -10.73
C ILE A 6 45.56 -33.97 -11.82
N PHE A 7 45.79 -34.28 -13.09
CA PHE A 7 45.32 -33.46 -14.22
C PHE A 7 43.83 -33.67 -14.54
N ILE A 8 43.25 -34.80 -14.16
CA ILE A 8 41.81 -35.08 -14.32
C ILE A 8 41.01 -34.52 -13.12
N ALA A 9 41.60 -34.42 -11.93
CA ALA A 9 40.98 -33.78 -10.78
C ALA A 9 40.92 -32.23 -10.87
N SER A 10 41.83 -31.60 -11.62
CA SER A 10 41.80 -30.14 -11.86
C SER A 10 40.84 -29.71 -12.97
N LEU A 11 40.36 -30.62 -13.80
CA LEU A 11 39.36 -30.35 -14.86
C LEU A 11 37.90 -30.39 -14.34
N PHE A 12 37.67 -30.87 -13.11
CA PHE A 12 36.38 -30.81 -12.42
C PHE A 12 36.27 -29.69 -11.37
N LEU A 13 37.30 -28.84 -11.26
CA LEU A 13 37.35 -27.67 -10.38
C LEU A 13 37.38 -26.34 -11.15
N PHE A 14 36.93 -26.33 -12.41
CA PHE A 14 36.38 -25.10 -12.95
C PHE A 14 35.03 -24.89 -12.26
N PRO A 15 34.76 -23.72 -11.65
CA PRO A 15 33.38 -23.34 -11.42
C PRO A 15 32.73 -23.43 -12.79
N MET A 16 31.64 -24.18 -12.93
CA MET A 16 30.68 -23.85 -13.96
C MET A 16 30.37 -22.37 -13.73
N ILE A 17 31.04 -21.49 -14.46
CA ILE A 17 30.57 -20.14 -14.69
C ILE A 17 29.29 -20.41 -15.45
N SER A 18 28.20 -20.59 -14.70
CA SER A 18 26.88 -20.41 -15.27
C SER A 18 26.94 -19.00 -15.83
N THR A 19 27.09 -18.90 -17.15
CA THR A 19 26.89 -17.64 -17.85
C THR A 19 25.42 -17.34 -17.62
N ILE A 20 25.13 -16.55 -16.56
CA ILE A 20 23.79 -16.07 -16.29
C ILE A 20 23.41 -15.24 -17.52
N ASN A 21 22.61 -15.83 -18.40
CA ASN A 21 22.05 -15.14 -19.55
C ASN A 21 20.99 -14.18 -19.03
N PHE A 22 21.31 -12.89 -19.00
CA PHE A 22 20.37 -11.84 -18.64
C PHE A 22 19.35 -11.66 -19.76
N LYS A 23 18.07 -11.93 -19.46
CA LYS A 23 16.97 -11.89 -20.43
C LYS A 23 16.42 -10.49 -20.64
N SER A 24 16.59 -9.60 -19.66
CA SER A 24 16.03 -8.26 -19.67
C SER A 24 17.11 -7.20 -19.50
N LYS A 25 16.89 -6.03 -20.10
CA LYS A 25 17.76 -4.85 -19.97
C LYS A 25 16.91 -3.60 -19.73
N ILE A 26 17.45 -2.66 -18.96
CA ILE A 26 16.95 -1.29 -18.85
C ILE A 26 18.10 -0.32 -19.01
N GLU A 27 17.87 0.77 -19.72
CA GLU A 27 18.82 1.87 -19.89
C GLU A 27 18.23 3.09 -19.18
N ILE A 28 19.01 3.69 -18.29
CA ILE A 28 18.61 4.90 -17.57
C ILE A 28 19.66 6.00 -17.77
N THR A 29 19.23 7.24 -17.62
CA THR A 29 20.12 8.38 -17.40
C THR A 29 19.99 8.81 -15.95
N VAL A 30 21.13 9.05 -15.31
CA VAL A 30 21.28 9.64 -13.98
C VAL A 30 22.01 10.96 -14.18
N GLU A 31 21.42 12.05 -13.70
CA GLU A 31 22.03 13.38 -13.78
C GLU A 31 23.20 13.51 -12.79
N ALA A 32 24.04 14.53 -12.99
CA ALA A 32 25.13 14.82 -12.08
C ALA A 32 24.60 15.13 -10.67
N ASP A 33 25.21 14.48 -9.67
CA ASP A 33 24.83 14.53 -8.26
C ASP A 33 23.41 14.04 -7.92
N GLU A 34 22.75 13.35 -8.86
CA GLU A 34 21.45 12.72 -8.63
C GLU A 34 21.61 11.33 -8.01
N ILE A 35 20.69 10.97 -7.11
CA ILE A 35 20.47 9.59 -6.67
C ILE A 35 19.18 9.09 -7.29
N LYS A 36 19.29 8.01 -8.06
CA LYS A 36 18.16 7.35 -8.71
C LYS A 36 18.00 5.93 -8.19
N THR A 37 16.83 5.63 -7.65
CA THR A 37 16.51 4.29 -7.14
C THR A 37 15.63 3.53 -8.11
N LEU A 38 16.04 2.31 -8.46
CA LEU A 38 15.19 1.33 -9.13
C LEU A 38 14.77 0.23 -8.15
N THR A 39 13.58 -0.34 -8.35
CA THR A 39 13.09 -1.45 -7.53
C THR A 39 12.82 -2.70 -8.36
N PHE A 40 13.15 -3.85 -7.79
CA PHE A 40 12.91 -5.16 -8.38
C PHE A 40 12.34 -6.09 -7.29
N PRO A 41 11.72 -7.24 -7.64
CA PRO A 41 11.45 -8.27 -6.65
C PRO A 41 12.75 -8.73 -5.95
N LEU A 42 12.71 -8.94 -4.63
CA LEU A 42 13.87 -9.43 -3.88
C LEU A 42 14.40 -10.76 -4.48
N GLY A 43 15.73 -10.90 -4.57
CA GLY A 43 16.41 -12.03 -5.22
C GLY A 43 16.64 -11.87 -6.73
N THR A 44 16.18 -10.77 -7.33
CA THR A 44 16.51 -10.43 -8.73
C THR A 44 18.02 -10.33 -8.91
N LYS A 45 18.57 -11.06 -9.89
CA LYS A 45 20.00 -10.97 -10.22
C LYS A 45 20.25 -9.81 -11.16
N ILE A 46 21.20 -8.95 -10.80
CA ILE A 46 21.53 -7.70 -11.50
C ILE A 46 23.00 -7.68 -11.94
N LYS A 47 23.24 -7.30 -13.19
CA LYS A 47 24.55 -6.99 -13.76
C LYS A 47 24.54 -5.61 -14.40
N ILE A 48 25.57 -4.82 -14.11
CA ILE A 48 25.72 -3.44 -14.61
C ILE A 48 27.05 -3.39 -15.35
N LEU A 49 27.03 -2.93 -16.61
CA LEU A 49 28.22 -2.93 -17.49
C LEU A 49 29.04 -1.65 -17.37
N GLU A 50 28.42 -0.51 -17.08
CA GLU A 50 29.10 0.78 -16.93
C GLU A 50 29.51 0.99 -15.46
N LYS A 51 30.69 0.48 -15.10
CA LYS A 51 31.37 0.84 -13.85
C LYS A 51 32.54 1.75 -14.20
N ASN A 52 32.36 3.06 -14.03
CA ASN A 52 33.47 4.02 -13.98
C ASN A 52 33.57 4.59 -12.55
N GLU A 53 34.63 5.34 -12.24
CA GLU A 53 34.84 5.90 -10.89
C GLU A 53 33.79 6.96 -10.48
N ASN A 54 32.92 7.35 -11.40
CA ASN A 54 31.87 8.35 -11.20
C ASN A 54 30.49 7.74 -10.93
N ILE A 55 30.30 6.43 -11.17
CA ILE A 55 29.03 5.71 -10.99
C ILE A 55 29.12 4.77 -9.81
N PHE A 56 28.05 4.76 -9.04
CA PHE A 56 28.07 4.25 -7.71
C PHE A 56 26.76 3.61 -7.33
N ILE A 57 26.81 2.33 -7.00
CA ILE A 57 25.62 1.51 -6.83
C ILE A 57 25.61 0.89 -5.45
N HIS A 58 24.48 1.00 -4.77
CA HIS A 58 24.19 0.31 -3.52
C HIS A 58 22.93 -0.55 -3.73
N LYS A 59 23.01 -1.82 -3.35
CA LYS A 59 21.92 -2.80 -3.43
C LYS A 59 21.42 -3.06 -2.02
N SER A 60 20.11 -3.09 -1.83
CA SER A 60 19.51 -3.29 -0.51
C SER A 60 18.25 -4.16 -0.60
N GLY A 61 18.01 -5.01 0.39
CA GLY A 61 16.78 -5.79 0.55
C GLY A 61 15.83 -5.07 1.51
N GLY A 62 14.52 -5.04 1.23
CA GLY A 62 13.58 -4.44 2.19
C GLY A 62 12.12 -4.59 1.81
N ILE A 63 11.23 -4.26 2.74
CA ILE A 63 9.78 -4.25 2.55
C ILE A 63 9.27 -2.86 2.20
N LYS A 64 8.34 -2.79 1.25
CA LYS A 64 7.57 -1.59 0.95
C LYS A 64 6.18 -1.96 0.46
N ASN A 65 5.15 -1.32 1.00
CA ASN A 65 3.76 -1.64 0.71
C ASN A 65 3.47 -3.15 0.82
N GLY A 66 4.02 -3.81 1.85
CA GLY A 66 3.85 -5.24 2.11
C GLY A 66 4.56 -6.19 1.13
N LYS A 67 5.46 -5.69 0.27
CA LYS A 67 6.22 -6.51 -0.69
C LYS A 67 7.72 -6.40 -0.41
N HIS A 68 8.42 -7.53 -0.38
CA HIS A 68 9.87 -7.59 -0.31
C HIS A 68 10.49 -7.28 -1.68
N LEU A 69 11.35 -6.27 -1.71
CA LEU A 69 11.95 -5.68 -2.90
C LEU A 69 13.47 -5.62 -2.76
N LEU A 70 14.13 -5.63 -3.92
CA LEU A 70 15.51 -5.20 -4.09
C LEU A 70 15.50 -3.73 -4.52
N PHE A 71 16.14 -2.88 -3.73
CA PHE A 71 16.39 -1.47 -4.03
C PHE A 71 17.80 -1.33 -4.63
N LEU A 72 17.87 -0.67 -5.78
CA LEU A 72 19.12 -0.37 -6.48
C LEU A 72 19.30 1.15 -6.51
N ASN A 73 20.04 1.67 -5.54
CA ASN A 73 20.37 3.09 -5.42
C ASN A 73 21.58 3.39 -6.29
N ILE A 74 21.42 4.30 -7.25
CA ILE A 74 22.45 4.63 -8.24
C ILE A 74 22.74 6.12 -8.13
N TYR A 75 23.96 6.45 -7.71
CA TYR A 75 24.47 7.81 -7.66
C TYR A 75 25.48 8.01 -8.79
N SER A 76 25.48 9.20 -9.39
CA SER A 76 26.50 9.57 -10.35
C SER A 76 27.04 10.98 -10.11
N LYS A 77 28.37 11.16 -10.15
CA LYS A 77 29.03 12.47 -10.05
C LYS A 77 28.86 13.32 -11.32
N GLU A 78 28.51 12.69 -12.43
CA GLU A 78 28.33 13.34 -13.72
C GLU A 78 27.13 12.72 -14.44
N ARG A 79 26.58 13.41 -15.44
CA ARG A 79 25.47 12.85 -16.21
C ARG A 79 25.92 11.56 -16.90
N SER A 80 25.36 10.44 -16.46
CA SER A 80 25.76 9.10 -16.90
C SER A 80 24.60 8.32 -17.47
N LYS A 81 24.84 7.64 -18.60
CA LYS A 81 23.93 6.61 -19.11
C LYS A 81 24.35 5.27 -18.52
N ILE A 82 23.39 4.53 -17.95
CA ILE A 82 23.64 3.28 -17.22
C ILE A 82 22.74 2.18 -17.78
N THR A 83 23.35 1.08 -18.17
CA THR A 83 22.72 -0.12 -18.72
C THR A 83 22.73 -1.22 -17.68
N ILE A 84 21.53 -1.65 -17.30
CA ILE A 84 21.29 -2.61 -16.22
C ILE A 84 20.65 -3.85 -16.83
N TYR A 85 21.34 -4.97 -16.71
CA TYR A 85 20.87 -6.28 -17.09
C TYR A 85 20.30 -6.97 -15.87
N TYR A 86 19.11 -7.56 -16.00
CA TYR A 86 18.47 -8.21 -14.86
C TYR A 86 17.73 -9.49 -15.25
N ASN A 87 17.64 -10.39 -14.28
CA ASN A 87 16.86 -11.62 -14.35
C ASN A 87 15.95 -11.68 -13.12
N ILE A 88 14.65 -11.51 -13.37
CA ILE A 88 13.63 -11.75 -12.36
C ILE A 88 13.65 -13.26 -12.08
N GLN A 89 14.07 -13.64 -10.88
CA GLN A 89 13.96 -15.02 -10.44
C GLN A 89 12.52 -15.33 -10.03
N SER A 90 12.13 -16.60 -10.11
CA SER A 90 10.84 -17.05 -9.58
C SER A 90 10.71 -16.59 -8.13
N LYS A 91 9.61 -15.88 -7.85
CA LYS A 91 9.21 -15.34 -6.55
C LYS A 91 9.65 -16.29 -5.41
N LYS A 92 10.43 -15.82 -4.43
CA LYS A 92 10.49 -16.50 -3.12
C LYS A 92 9.03 -16.60 -2.67
N ILE A 93 8.49 -17.81 -2.60
CA ILE A 93 7.08 -18.02 -2.24
C ILE A 93 7.01 -17.80 -0.74
N PHE A 94 6.53 -16.62 -0.35
CA PHE A 94 6.13 -16.37 1.03
C PHE A 94 4.71 -16.92 1.19
N ASN A 95 4.51 -17.84 2.12
CA ASN A 95 3.15 -18.24 2.51
C ASN A 95 2.44 -17.04 3.16
N SER A 96 1.12 -17.08 3.32
CA SER A 96 0.35 -15.99 3.97
C SER A 96 -0.62 -16.55 5.00
N TYR A 97 -0.05 -17.08 6.08
CA TYR A 97 -0.81 -17.62 7.21
C TYR A 97 -1.11 -16.56 8.26
N TYR A 98 -0.12 -15.71 8.57
CA TYR A 98 -0.22 -14.64 9.57
C TYR A 98 0.36 -13.34 9.00
N ASP A 99 -0.17 -12.20 9.44
CA ASP A 99 0.35 -10.88 9.09
C ASP A 99 1.22 -10.31 10.23
N PHE A 100 0.83 -10.58 11.48
CA PHE A 100 1.38 -9.95 12.67
C PHE A 100 1.93 -10.97 13.69
N LEU A 101 3.19 -10.81 14.07
CA LEU A 101 3.87 -11.63 15.06
C LEU A 101 4.12 -10.83 16.34
N ILE A 102 3.67 -11.33 17.48
CA ILE A 102 3.97 -10.77 18.79
C ILE A 102 4.98 -11.68 19.49
N ILE A 103 6.18 -11.16 19.80
CA ILE A 103 7.22 -11.88 20.55
C ILE A 103 7.29 -11.33 21.96
N THR A 104 7.17 -12.21 22.97
CA THR A 104 7.04 -11.82 24.39
C THR A 104 7.69 -12.85 25.31
N PRO A 105 8.06 -12.53 26.56
CA PRO A 105 8.22 -13.54 27.61
C PRO A 105 6.99 -14.45 27.69
N SER A 106 7.19 -15.77 27.80
CA SER A 106 6.08 -16.73 27.81
C SER A 106 5.06 -16.46 28.92
N VAL A 107 5.54 -15.93 30.06
CA VAL A 107 4.72 -15.55 31.22
C VAL A 107 3.69 -14.43 30.93
N TRP A 108 3.81 -13.72 29.81
CA TRP A 108 2.91 -12.62 29.45
C TRP A 108 2.00 -12.93 28.26
N LYS A 109 2.05 -14.14 27.69
CA LYS A 109 1.21 -14.51 26.54
C LYS A 109 -0.28 -14.31 26.81
N GLU A 110 -0.79 -14.75 27.96
CA GLU A 110 -2.20 -14.56 28.33
C GLU A 110 -2.60 -13.08 28.47
N ILE A 111 -1.67 -12.21 28.88
CA ILE A 111 -1.96 -10.77 28.99
C ILE A 111 -2.19 -10.15 27.61
N LEU A 112 -1.59 -10.73 26.56
CA LEU A 112 -1.67 -10.26 25.18
C LEU A 112 -2.89 -10.81 24.41
N THR A 113 -3.61 -11.80 24.97
CA THR A 113 -4.81 -12.37 24.33
C THR A 113 -5.83 -11.30 23.89
N PRO A 114 -6.19 -10.28 24.70
CA PRO A 114 -7.12 -9.24 24.27
C PRO A 114 -6.62 -8.40 23.09
N LEU A 115 -5.30 -8.17 22.99
CA LEU A 115 -4.72 -7.47 21.84
C LEU A 115 -4.86 -8.33 20.60
N ASN A 116 -4.46 -9.60 20.68
CA ASN A 116 -4.58 -10.57 19.59
C ASN A 116 -6.02 -10.68 19.07
N GLU A 117 -7.00 -10.85 19.96
CA GLU A 117 -8.43 -10.90 19.61
C GLU A 117 -8.89 -9.59 18.94
N SER A 118 -8.44 -8.43 19.42
CA SER A 118 -8.76 -7.14 18.81
C SER A 118 -8.19 -7.01 17.40
N LYS A 119 -6.96 -7.49 17.15
CA LYS A 119 -6.32 -7.47 15.83
C LYS A 119 -7.00 -8.41 14.84
N GLU A 120 -7.27 -9.65 15.27
CA GLU A 120 -8.04 -10.63 14.48
C GLU A 120 -9.42 -10.10 14.11
N LYS A 121 -10.10 -9.41 15.04
CA LYS A 121 -11.41 -8.77 14.78
C LYS A 121 -11.36 -7.76 13.62
N TYR A 122 -10.24 -7.07 13.43
CA TYR A 122 -10.04 -6.10 12.35
C TYR A 122 -9.29 -6.69 11.14
N GLY A 123 -9.18 -8.03 11.06
CA GLY A 123 -8.64 -8.73 9.90
C GLY A 123 -7.11 -8.85 9.88
N ILE A 124 -6.42 -8.53 10.97
CA ILE A 124 -4.97 -8.70 11.08
C ILE A 124 -4.70 -10.05 11.75
N LYS A 125 -4.31 -11.04 10.94
CA LYS A 125 -4.02 -12.39 11.43
C LYS A 125 -2.79 -12.36 12.33
N THR A 126 -2.96 -12.70 13.60
CA THR A 126 -1.98 -12.45 14.66
C THR A 126 -1.54 -13.76 15.31
N PHE A 127 -0.25 -13.85 15.61
CA PHE A 127 0.32 -15.00 16.32
C PHE A 127 1.22 -14.55 17.47
N ILE A 128 1.02 -15.11 18.67
CA ILE A 128 1.82 -14.80 19.86
C ILE A 128 2.82 -15.92 20.16
N VAL A 129 4.10 -15.57 20.19
CA VAL A 129 5.22 -16.48 20.47
C VAL A 129 5.98 -16.04 21.72
N GLY A 130 6.22 -17.01 22.60
CA GLY A 130 7.07 -16.87 23.77
C GLY A 130 8.56 -16.97 23.41
N ILE A 131 9.43 -16.14 23.99
CA ILE A 131 10.88 -16.23 23.74
C ILE A 131 11.46 -17.60 24.13
N GLU A 132 10.94 -18.23 25.19
CA GLU A 132 11.34 -19.58 25.58
C GLU A 132 10.94 -20.62 24.54
N GLU A 133 9.87 -20.40 23.77
CA GLU A 133 9.50 -21.26 22.64
C GLU A 133 10.48 -21.09 21.47
N ILE A 134 10.99 -19.87 21.24
CA ILE A 134 12.01 -19.58 20.23
C ILE A 134 13.33 -20.26 20.61
N TYR A 135 13.80 -20.08 21.84
CA TYR A 135 15.09 -20.62 22.29
C TYR A 135 15.11 -22.15 22.33
N ASN A 136 13.94 -22.78 22.50
CA ASN A 136 13.77 -24.23 22.46
C ASN A 136 13.46 -24.77 21.06
N ASN A 137 13.57 -23.94 20.00
CA ASN A 137 13.31 -24.31 18.61
C ASN A 137 11.93 -24.95 18.38
N LYS A 138 10.88 -24.47 19.09
CA LYS A 138 9.54 -25.08 19.04
C LYS A 138 8.93 -25.05 17.63
N TYR A 139 9.15 -23.96 16.89
CA TYR A 139 8.56 -23.76 15.56
C TYR A 139 9.60 -23.86 14.44
N PHE A 140 10.80 -23.32 14.66
CA PHE A 140 11.89 -23.29 13.69
C PHE A 140 13.22 -23.54 14.40
N GLU A 141 14.17 -24.11 13.66
CA GLU A 141 15.57 -24.12 14.09
C GLU A 141 16.17 -22.71 13.94
N CYS A 142 16.55 -22.10 15.07
CA CYS A 142 17.05 -20.73 15.13
C CYS A 142 18.53 -20.73 15.53
N ASN A 143 19.42 -20.81 14.54
CA ASN A 143 20.87 -20.96 14.73
C ASN A 143 21.60 -19.62 14.97
N GLY A 144 21.12 -18.85 15.96
CA GLY A 144 21.75 -17.59 16.38
C GLY A 144 22.88 -17.78 17.40
N ARG A 145 23.92 -16.95 17.31
CA ARG A 145 25.08 -16.88 18.23
C ARG A 145 24.69 -16.51 19.66
N ASP A 146 23.66 -15.67 19.79
CA ASP A 146 23.06 -15.26 21.05
C ASP A 146 21.53 -15.18 20.95
N ASP A 147 20.88 -14.88 22.07
CA ASP A 147 19.42 -14.87 22.17
C ASP A 147 18.75 -13.82 21.27
N ALA A 148 19.39 -12.66 21.06
CA ALA A 148 18.86 -11.65 20.13
C ALA A 148 18.98 -12.12 18.67
N GLU A 149 20.07 -12.78 18.28
CA GLU A 149 20.19 -13.33 16.94
C GLU A 149 19.24 -14.53 16.71
N LYS A 150 18.97 -15.35 17.73
CA LYS A 150 17.94 -16.40 17.65
C LYS A 150 16.56 -15.81 17.35
N ILE A 151 16.20 -14.70 18.00
CA ILE A 151 14.96 -13.97 17.69
C ILE A 151 14.99 -13.45 16.24
N LYS A 152 16.12 -12.91 15.77
CA LYS A 152 16.25 -12.43 14.38
C LYS A 152 16.09 -13.56 13.35
N TYR A 153 16.68 -14.73 13.58
CA TYR A 153 16.44 -15.93 12.76
C TYR A 153 14.99 -16.40 12.81
N PHE A 154 14.36 -16.33 13.98
CA PHE A 154 12.94 -16.66 14.11
C PHE A 154 12.07 -15.75 13.25
N ILE A 155 12.32 -14.43 13.28
CA ILE A 155 11.62 -13.45 12.45
C ILE A 155 11.84 -13.76 10.96
N LYS A 156 13.08 -14.01 10.53
CA LYS A 156 13.38 -14.45 9.15
C LYS A 156 12.52 -15.66 8.74
N ASN A 157 12.50 -16.70 9.55
CA ASN A 157 11.76 -17.91 9.24
C ASN A 157 10.24 -17.67 9.26
N ALA A 158 9.75 -16.81 10.15
CA ALA A 158 8.34 -16.42 10.19
C ALA A 158 7.93 -15.59 8.95
N ILE A 159 8.82 -14.75 8.41
CA ILE A 159 8.58 -14.08 7.13
C ILE A 159 8.46 -15.12 6.01
N GLU A 160 9.42 -16.05 5.90
CA GLU A 160 9.49 -17.05 4.83
C GLU A 160 8.35 -18.05 4.87
N GLU A 161 8.06 -18.60 6.06
CA GLU A 161 7.15 -19.71 6.24
C GLU A 161 5.73 -19.28 6.61
N TRP A 162 5.54 -18.12 7.25
CA TRP A 162 4.23 -17.63 7.70
C TRP A 162 3.73 -16.39 6.96
N GLY A 163 4.62 -15.61 6.33
CA GLY A 163 4.25 -14.38 5.62
C GLY A 163 4.17 -13.14 6.50
N ILE A 164 4.83 -13.16 7.67
CA ILE A 164 4.82 -12.04 8.61
C ILE A 164 5.31 -10.75 7.94
N LYS A 165 4.59 -9.66 8.20
CA LYS A 165 4.92 -8.29 7.76
C LYS A 165 5.11 -7.33 8.93
N TYR A 166 4.54 -7.66 10.09
CA TYR A 166 4.59 -6.83 11.29
C TYR A 166 5.12 -7.64 12.48
N VAL A 167 6.00 -7.05 13.28
CA VAL A 167 6.55 -7.68 14.50
C VAL A 167 6.43 -6.72 15.67
N LEU A 168 5.76 -7.15 16.74
CA LEU A 168 5.73 -6.44 18.02
C LEU A 168 6.61 -7.16 19.03
N LEU A 169 7.65 -6.47 19.49
CA LEU A 169 8.53 -6.89 20.56
C LEU A 169 7.96 -6.44 21.91
N VAL A 170 7.58 -7.38 22.77
CA VAL A 170 6.97 -7.08 24.08
C VAL A 170 7.93 -7.43 25.20
N GLY A 171 8.52 -6.40 25.79
CA GLY A 171 9.40 -6.50 26.95
C GLY A 171 10.52 -5.46 26.91
N GLY A 172 10.80 -4.83 28.04
CA GLY A 172 11.90 -3.91 28.21
C GLY A 172 12.96 -4.43 29.17
N ARG A 173 13.68 -3.49 29.78
CA ARG A 173 14.67 -3.79 30.83
C ARG A 173 14.00 -4.28 32.11
N LYS A 174 14.55 -5.34 32.71
CA LYS A 174 14.15 -5.83 34.03
C LYS A 174 14.51 -4.80 35.11
N PRO A 175 13.68 -4.64 36.16
CA PRO A 175 14.04 -3.83 37.31
C PRO A 175 15.34 -4.33 37.96
N GLY A 176 16.19 -3.41 38.41
CA GLY A 176 17.45 -3.75 39.08
C GLY A 176 18.67 -2.95 38.57
N MET A 177 19.80 -3.17 39.25
CA MET A 177 21.08 -2.50 38.95
C MET A 177 21.79 -3.13 37.75
N LYS A 178 21.59 -4.44 37.52
CA LYS A 178 22.11 -5.13 36.34
C LYS A 178 21.27 -4.81 35.10
N GLU A 179 21.93 -4.72 33.97
CA GLU A 179 21.27 -4.59 32.68
C GLU A 179 20.80 -5.97 32.21
N GLU A 180 19.57 -6.33 32.59
CA GLU A 180 18.92 -7.57 32.21
C GLU A 180 17.62 -7.27 31.47
N TRP A 181 17.20 -8.20 30.61
CA TRP A 181 16.10 -7.96 29.67
C TRP A 181 14.97 -8.96 29.87
N TRP A 182 13.73 -8.47 29.75
CA TRP A 182 12.58 -9.34 29.52
C TRP A 182 12.59 -9.86 28.09
N LEU A 183 12.91 -9.00 27.13
CA LEU A 183 13.14 -9.36 25.74
C LEU A 183 14.43 -8.67 25.27
N PRO A 184 15.42 -9.41 24.72
CA PRO A 184 16.72 -8.87 24.33
C PRO A 184 16.66 -7.64 23.41
N VAL A 185 17.72 -6.85 23.45
CA VAL A 185 17.96 -5.73 22.53
C VAL A 185 19.26 -5.96 21.76
N ARG A 186 19.47 -5.21 20.68
CA ARG A 186 20.76 -5.14 20.01
C ARG A 186 21.39 -3.76 20.18
N TYR A 187 22.71 -3.74 20.36
CA TYR A 187 23.51 -2.53 20.32
C TYR A 187 24.23 -2.40 18.99
N SER A 188 24.05 -1.26 18.31
CA SER A 188 24.86 -0.83 17.17
C SER A 188 26.17 -0.21 17.68
N TRP A 189 27.29 -0.55 17.05
CA TRP A 189 28.63 0.00 17.32
C TRP A 189 29.07 0.99 16.23
N LEU A 190 28.13 1.70 15.63
CA LEU A 190 28.42 2.76 14.68
C LEU A 190 29.12 3.95 15.36
N ASN A 191 30.28 4.33 14.81
CA ASN A 191 31.00 5.56 15.14
C ASN A 191 30.52 6.68 14.22
N ASP A 192 29.77 7.64 14.77
CA ASP A 192 29.27 8.80 14.02
C ASP A 192 30.34 9.84 13.70
N ARG A 193 31.59 9.62 14.13
CA ARG A 193 32.75 10.49 13.91
C ARG A 193 32.52 11.92 14.41
N SER A 194 31.56 12.11 15.31
CA SER A 194 31.30 13.40 15.91
C SER A 194 32.47 13.82 16.80
N SER A 195 32.90 15.07 16.68
CA SER A 195 33.90 15.68 17.56
C SER A 195 33.27 16.27 18.82
N SER A 196 32.04 15.85 19.18
CA SER A 196 31.39 16.30 20.40
C SER A 196 32.14 15.82 21.63
N TRP A 197 32.01 16.56 22.72
CA TRP A 197 32.55 16.22 24.04
C TRP A 197 32.05 14.88 24.60
N GLU A 198 31.00 14.31 24.00
CA GLU A 198 30.43 13.03 24.38
C GLU A 198 30.57 12.01 23.24
N TYR A 199 31.45 11.02 23.44
CA TYR A 199 31.65 9.91 22.52
C TYR A 199 30.68 8.77 22.86
N GLU A 200 29.64 8.56 22.04
CA GLU A 200 28.71 7.44 22.19
C GLU A 200 29.25 6.18 21.51
N ARG A 201 29.79 5.26 22.30
CA ARG A 201 30.41 4.02 21.79
C ARG A 201 29.42 3.07 21.10
N LYS A 202 28.19 3.03 21.60
CA LYS A 202 27.12 2.15 21.13
C LYS A 202 25.75 2.66 21.58
N PHE A 203 24.71 2.32 20.84
CA PHE A 203 23.32 2.65 21.15
C PHE A 203 22.39 1.51 20.75
N MET A 204 21.17 1.47 21.30
CA MET A 204 20.21 0.40 21.00
C MET A 204 19.59 0.60 19.62
N SER A 205 19.36 -0.48 18.89
CA SER A 205 18.64 -0.43 17.63
C SER A 205 17.80 -1.68 17.44
N ASP A 206 16.47 -1.54 17.49
CA ASP A 206 15.58 -2.63 17.08
C ASP A 206 15.42 -2.74 15.56
N LEU A 207 15.96 -1.78 14.79
CA LEU A 207 16.13 -1.94 13.33
C LEU A 207 16.93 -3.21 13.02
N TYR A 208 17.81 -3.65 13.93
CA TYR A 208 18.48 -4.95 13.86
C TYR A 208 17.52 -6.12 13.67
N PHE A 209 16.36 -6.11 14.33
CA PHE A 209 15.37 -7.19 14.21
C PHE A 209 14.48 -7.03 12.97
N ALA A 210 14.52 -5.87 12.32
CA ALA A 210 13.74 -5.54 11.13
C ALA A 210 14.50 -5.71 9.81
N ASP A 211 15.80 -5.40 9.78
CA ASP A 211 16.71 -5.63 8.64
C ASP A 211 17.14 -7.11 8.65
N ILE A 212 16.52 -7.93 7.79
CA ILE A 212 16.66 -9.39 7.75
C ILE A 212 17.51 -9.83 6.56
N TYR A 213 17.40 -9.16 5.42
CA TYR A 213 18.02 -9.55 4.16
C TYR A 213 18.94 -8.47 3.60
N ASP A 214 20.11 -8.88 3.13
CA ASP A 214 20.96 -8.00 2.32
C ASP A 214 20.37 -7.81 0.89
N GLY A 215 20.99 -6.91 0.12
CA GLY A 215 20.65 -6.67 -1.29
C GLY A 215 20.85 -7.86 -2.25
N GLU A 216 21.40 -8.98 -1.79
CA GLU A 216 21.47 -10.25 -2.55
C GLU A 216 20.42 -11.28 -2.08
N GLY A 217 19.68 -10.98 -1.00
CA GLY A 217 18.65 -11.81 -0.39
C GLY A 217 19.18 -12.79 0.68
N ASN A 218 20.42 -12.63 1.14
CA ASN A 218 21.02 -13.43 2.21
C ASN A 218 20.70 -12.83 3.59
N PHE A 219 20.85 -13.62 4.66
CA PHE A 219 20.61 -13.14 6.01
C PHE A 219 21.61 -12.04 6.43
N SER A 220 21.08 -10.89 6.82
CA SER A 220 21.82 -9.74 7.36
C SER A 220 22.10 -9.96 8.85
N SER A 221 23.31 -10.41 9.19
CA SER A 221 23.66 -10.71 10.60
C SER A 221 23.97 -9.47 11.44
N TRP A 222 24.21 -8.33 10.77
CA TRP A 222 24.87 -7.13 11.30
C TRP A 222 26.26 -7.39 11.90
N ASP A 223 26.88 -8.55 11.71
CA ASP A 223 28.26 -8.83 12.16
C ASP A 223 28.90 -9.71 11.09
N THR A 224 29.31 -9.04 10.02
CA THR A 224 29.82 -9.62 8.76
C THR A 224 31.25 -10.09 8.88
N ASN A 225 32.02 -9.52 9.82
CA ASN A 225 33.38 -9.93 10.10
C ASN A 225 33.50 -10.91 11.29
N ASN A 226 32.37 -11.24 11.93
CA ASN A 226 32.24 -12.20 13.04
C ASN A 226 33.06 -11.83 14.29
N ASN A 227 33.19 -10.54 14.60
CA ASN A 227 33.94 -10.06 15.76
C ASN A 227 33.05 -9.78 16.98
N GLY A 228 31.72 -9.92 16.87
CA GLY A 228 30.75 -9.73 17.93
C GLY A 228 30.32 -8.27 18.17
N TYR A 229 30.76 -7.33 17.33
CA TYR A 229 30.31 -5.94 17.32
C TYR A 229 29.32 -5.76 16.17
N TYR A 230 28.06 -5.57 16.53
CA TYR A 230 26.99 -5.56 15.53
C TYR A 230 26.75 -4.15 14.98
N GLY A 231 26.53 -4.05 13.67
CA GLY A 231 26.23 -2.81 12.95
C GLY A 231 27.39 -1.84 13.01
N GLU A 232 28.62 -2.34 13.16
CA GLU A 232 29.75 -1.47 13.42
C GLU A 232 30.11 -0.67 12.17
N TYR A 233 30.47 0.60 12.35
CA TYR A 233 30.93 1.44 11.25
C TYR A 233 32.02 2.35 11.76
N ASP A 234 33.21 2.26 11.16
CA ASP A 234 34.42 2.95 11.61
C ASP A 234 34.74 2.74 13.10
N HIS A 235 34.33 1.60 13.66
CA HIS A 235 34.51 1.26 15.06
C HIS A 235 35.99 0.97 15.33
N GLU A 236 36.57 1.72 16.26
CA GLU A 236 38.01 1.67 16.52
C GLU A 236 38.35 0.70 17.66
N ILE A 237 39.09 -0.35 17.32
CA ILE A 237 39.60 -1.36 18.24
C ILE A 237 41.11 -1.44 18.07
N TYR A 238 41.86 -1.16 19.13
CA TYR A 238 43.34 -1.15 19.15
C TYR A 238 43.98 -0.31 18.02
N GLY A 239 43.37 0.83 17.66
CA GLY A 239 43.85 1.73 16.60
C GLY A 239 43.51 1.29 15.18
N MET A 240 42.75 0.20 15.01
CA MET A 240 42.23 -0.26 13.72
C MET A 240 40.72 0.01 13.63
N LYS A 241 40.25 0.39 12.44
CA LYS A 241 38.84 0.66 12.16
C LYS A 241 38.17 -0.53 11.49
N PHE A 242 37.04 -0.96 12.05
CA PHE A 242 36.23 -2.07 11.53
C PHE A 242 34.86 -1.56 11.10
N SER A 243 34.22 -2.28 10.17
CA SER A 243 32.89 -1.94 9.66
C SER A 243 32.19 -3.19 9.16
N ASP A 244 30.87 -3.23 9.38
CA ASP A 244 29.97 -4.22 8.82
C ASP A 244 29.33 -3.76 7.52
N GLU A 245 29.03 -4.73 6.66
CA GLU A 245 28.16 -4.51 5.51
C GLU A 245 26.69 -4.69 5.94
N VAL A 246 26.02 -3.56 6.20
CA VAL A 246 24.59 -3.47 6.49
C VAL A 246 23.91 -2.53 5.48
N ASP A 247 22.66 -2.82 5.12
CA ASP A 247 21.87 -1.96 4.23
C ASP A 247 20.78 -1.16 4.97
N LEU A 248 20.39 -1.57 6.18
CA LEU A 248 19.48 -0.86 7.08
C LEU A 248 18.04 -0.72 6.57
N PHE A 249 17.68 -1.37 5.46
CA PHE A 249 16.31 -1.36 4.98
C PHE A 249 15.50 -2.38 5.81
N PRO A 250 14.37 -1.99 6.42
CA PRO A 250 13.54 -2.95 7.14
C PRO A 250 12.91 -3.92 6.15
N ASP A 251 12.89 -5.21 6.46
CA ASP A 251 12.14 -6.28 5.79
C ASP A 251 10.82 -6.60 6.51
N VAL A 252 10.69 -6.16 7.75
CA VAL A 252 9.46 -6.27 8.52
C VAL A 252 9.22 -4.97 9.27
N TYR A 253 7.97 -4.56 9.39
CA TYR A 253 7.61 -3.38 10.16
C TYR A 253 7.61 -3.73 11.64
N ILE A 254 8.46 -3.09 12.42
CA ILE A 254 8.67 -3.45 13.83
C ILE A 254 8.13 -2.39 14.78
N GLY A 255 7.78 -2.79 16.00
CA GLY A 255 7.72 -1.88 17.13
C GLY A 255 7.89 -2.56 18.47
N ARG A 256 8.14 -1.77 19.51
CA ARG A 256 8.42 -2.26 20.86
C ARG A 256 7.46 -1.72 21.90
N LEU A 257 6.90 -2.63 22.71
CA LEU A 257 6.38 -2.29 24.02
C LEU A 257 7.47 -2.55 25.06
N ALA A 258 8.19 -1.52 25.50
CA ALA A 258 9.33 -1.64 26.42
C ALA A 258 8.89 -1.85 27.89
N VAL A 259 7.85 -2.68 28.08
CA VAL A 259 7.18 -2.92 29.35
C VAL A 259 8.10 -3.56 30.38
N ARG A 260 8.02 -3.09 31.62
CA ARG A 260 8.84 -3.60 32.73
C ARG A 260 8.10 -4.55 33.67
N SER A 261 6.77 -4.62 33.54
CA SER A 261 5.89 -5.48 34.35
C SER A 261 4.61 -5.85 33.61
N GLY A 262 3.95 -6.94 34.02
CA GLY A 262 2.66 -7.34 33.45
C GLY A 262 1.51 -6.34 33.72
N GLY A 263 1.58 -5.57 34.81
CA GLY A 263 0.61 -4.50 35.10
C GLY A 263 0.75 -3.30 34.17
N GLU A 264 1.97 -2.99 33.75
CA GLU A 264 2.24 -1.99 32.72
C GLU A 264 1.77 -2.47 31.34
N LEU A 265 2.06 -3.73 31.01
CA LEU A 265 1.60 -4.34 29.77
C LEU A 265 0.07 -4.31 29.61
N ARG A 266 -0.70 -4.70 30.64
CA ARG A 266 -2.17 -4.61 30.61
C ARG A 266 -2.67 -3.21 30.28
N ARG A 267 -2.07 -2.19 30.89
CA ARG A 267 -2.47 -0.79 30.66
C ARG A 267 -2.15 -0.35 29.23
N VAL A 268 -0.96 -0.66 28.72
CA VAL A 268 -0.55 -0.30 27.36
C VAL A 268 -1.45 -0.99 26.33
N ILE A 269 -1.76 -2.27 26.51
CA ILE A 269 -2.69 -3.02 25.64
C ILE A 269 -4.08 -2.36 25.65
N ASN A 270 -4.62 -2.04 26.82
CA ASN A 270 -5.92 -1.39 26.92
C ASN A 270 -5.94 -0.03 26.20
N ASN A 271 -4.87 0.76 26.32
CA ASN A 271 -4.75 2.05 25.63
C ASN A 271 -4.72 1.89 24.11
N ILE A 272 -4.01 0.88 23.59
CA ILE A 272 -3.96 0.56 22.15
C ILE A 272 -5.36 0.17 21.66
N ILE A 273 -6.01 -0.78 22.34
CA ILE A 273 -7.36 -1.26 21.96
C ILE A 273 -8.39 -0.14 22.02
N GLU A 274 -8.33 0.71 23.05
CA GLU A 274 -9.24 1.84 23.22
C GLU A 274 -9.07 2.88 22.11
N TYR A 275 -7.82 3.25 21.80
CA TYR A 275 -7.50 4.14 20.69
C TYR A 275 -8.02 3.58 19.36
N GLU A 276 -7.80 2.28 19.11
CA GLU A 276 -8.21 1.65 17.86
C GLU A 276 -9.73 1.49 17.70
N LYS A 277 -10.50 1.46 18.79
CA LYS A 277 -11.96 1.35 18.72
C LYS A 277 -12.66 2.64 18.26
N ASN A 278 -12.04 3.78 18.49
CA ASN A 278 -12.67 5.09 18.34
C ASN A 278 -12.00 5.85 17.20
N THR A 279 -12.75 6.16 16.16
CA THR A 279 -12.36 7.24 15.25
C THR A 279 -12.74 8.56 15.88
N ASP A 280 -11.74 9.39 16.14
CA ASP A 280 -11.90 10.71 16.72
C ASP A 280 -11.46 11.74 15.69
N GLU A 281 -12.29 12.74 15.42
CA GLU A 281 -11.93 13.88 14.58
C GLU A 281 -10.67 14.59 15.09
N SER A 282 -10.40 14.50 16.40
CA SER A 282 -9.19 14.99 17.06
C SER A 282 -7.91 14.38 16.51
N PHE A 283 -7.97 13.23 15.83
CA PHE A 283 -6.79 12.68 15.14
C PHE A 283 -6.20 13.69 14.15
N ARG A 284 -7.06 14.45 13.44
CA ARG A 284 -6.61 15.46 12.47
C ARG A 284 -6.07 16.72 13.13
N ASN A 285 -6.03 16.83 14.46
CA ASN A 285 -5.34 17.92 15.14
C ASN A 285 -3.86 17.55 15.34
N ALA A 286 -2.96 18.42 14.88
CA ALA A 286 -1.52 18.26 15.06
C ALA A 286 -0.95 19.41 15.89
N VAL A 287 -0.09 19.08 16.86
CA VAL A 287 0.61 20.05 17.70
C VAL A 287 2.09 20.00 17.37
N LEU A 288 2.64 21.13 16.94
CA LEU A 288 4.03 21.26 16.52
C LEU A 288 4.78 22.14 17.52
N CYS A 289 5.69 21.56 18.29
CA CYS A 289 6.40 22.17 19.41
C CYS A 289 7.90 22.21 19.17
N GLY A 290 8.51 23.39 19.17
CA GLY A 290 9.95 23.53 18.94
C GLY A 290 10.45 24.95 19.07
N GLY A 291 11.75 25.11 18.94
CA GLY A 291 12.45 26.39 19.09
C GLY A 291 13.80 26.34 18.38
N ASP A 292 14.74 27.13 18.90
CA ASP A 292 16.11 27.17 18.43
C ASP A 292 16.94 25.98 18.99
N LEU A 293 17.78 25.38 18.15
CA LEU A 293 18.62 24.23 18.46
C LEU A 293 20.09 24.62 18.59
N TYR A 294 20.52 25.68 17.90
CA TYR A 294 21.91 26.10 17.83
C TYR A 294 22.06 27.59 18.13
N LEU A 295 22.34 27.90 19.40
CA LEU A 295 22.55 29.28 19.84
C LEU A 295 23.74 29.94 19.14
N ASN A 296 23.55 31.17 18.67
CA ASN A 296 24.56 32.00 18.04
C ASN A 296 25.24 31.34 16.82
N ASP A 297 24.50 30.52 16.09
CA ASP A 297 25.00 29.91 14.87
C ASP A 297 25.10 30.94 13.72
N PRO A 298 25.96 30.73 12.71
CA PRO A 298 26.11 31.68 11.60
C PRO A 298 24.92 31.71 10.63
N TRP A 299 23.92 30.84 10.81
CA TRP A 299 22.78 30.72 9.90
C TRP A 299 21.58 31.55 10.34
N ASP A 300 21.50 31.95 11.62
CA ASP A 300 20.48 32.86 12.17
C ASP A 300 19.04 32.35 11.98
N ILE A 301 18.86 31.02 12.03
CA ILE A 301 17.59 30.34 11.80
C ILE A 301 17.24 29.50 13.03
N PRO A 302 16.07 29.67 13.65
CA PRO A 302 15.62 28.76 14.71
C PRO A 302 15.22 27.41 14.07
N GLU A 303 16.13 26.43 14.08
CA GLU A 303 16.00 25.23 13.25
C GLU A 303 14.76 24.41 13.56
N GLY A 304 14.40 24.25 14.83
CA GLY A 304 13.21 23.51 15.23
C GLY A 304 11.94 24.16 14.69
N GLU A 305 11.82 25.48 14.75
CA GLU A 305 10.68 26.20 14.17
C GLU A 305 10.67 26.10 12.63
N TYR A 306 11.83 26.24 11.99
CA TYR A 306 11.98 26.11 10.54
C TYR A 306 11.59 24.71 10.04
N LEU A 307 12.05 23.66 10.73
CA LEU A 307 11.70 22.28 10.46
C LEU A 307 10.20 22.03 10.64
N LEU A 308 9.61 22.51 11.74
CA LEU A 308 8.17 22.37 12.00
C LEU A 308 7.32 23.10 10.96
N ASN A 309 7.81 24.21 10.39
CA ASN A 309 7.15 24.84 9.24
C ASN A 309 7.13 23.90 8.03
N LYS A 310 8.23 23.21 7.72
CA LYS A 310 8.26 22.21 6.64
C LYS A 310 7.42 20.97 6.90
N ILE A 311 7.40 20.49 8.14
CA ILE A 311 6.49 19.42 8.56
C ILE A 311 5.03 19.85 8.35
N SER A 312 4.69 21.10 8.66
CA SER A 312 3.31 21.60 8.47
C SER A 312 2.86 21.60 7.00
N GLU A 313 3.79 21.81 6.05
CA GLU A 313 3.50 21.78 4.62
C GLU A 313 3.17 20.36 4.11
N CYS A 314 3.76 19.32 4.74
CA CYS A 314 3.57 17.93 4.33
C CYS A 314 2.38 17.23 5.03
N MET A 315 1.82 17.83 6.08
CA MET A 315 0.65 17.36 6.84
C MET A 315 -0.66 18.00 6.35
N LYS A 316 -0.90 17.99 5.03
CA LYS A 316 -2.14 18.51 4.43
C LYS A 316 -3.36 17.76 4.99
N GLY A 317 -4.41 18.51 5.36
CA GLY A 317 -5.63 17.95 5.96
C GLY A 317 -5.61 17.87 7.49
N PHE A 318 -4.53 18.27 8.15
CA PHE A 318 -4.49 18.44 9.60
C PHE A 318 -4.81 19.88 10.03
N LYS A 319 -5.49 20.03 11.15
CA LYS A 319 -5.64 21.29 11.90
C LYS A 319 -4.40 21.47 12.76
N ILE A 320 -3.48 22.33 12.32
CA ILE A 320 -2.13 22.44 12.92
C ILE A 320 -2.06 23.60 13.91
N LYS A 321 -1.63 23.32 15.14
CA LYS A 321 -1.26 24.31 16.16
C LYS A 321 0.26 24.34 16.33
N LYS A 322 0.86 25.46 15.93
CA LYS A 322 2.30 25.73 16.08
C LYS A 322 2.56 26.43 17.41
N ILE A 323 3.29 25.79 18.32
CA ILE A 323 3.71 26.36 19.60
C ILE A 323 5.22 26.50 19.63
N TYR A 324 5.66 27.68 19.22
CA TYR A 324 7.07 28.01 19.04
C TYR A 324 7.67 28.72 20.24
N ALA A 325 8.97 28.49 20.47
CA ALA A 325 9.72 29.15 21.54
C ALA A 325 9.69 30.67 21.40
N SER A 326 9.79 31.18 20.17
CA SER A 326 9.63 32.60 19.82
C SER A 326 8.28 33.21 20.25
N ASN A 327 7.29 32.37 20.57
CA ASN A 327 5.93 32.76 20.93
C ASN A 327 5.57 32.30 22.35
N GLY A 328 6.53 32.38 23.28
CA GLY A 328 6.32 32.16 24.71
C GLY A 328 6.03 30.70 25.08
N LEU A 329 6.75 29.74 24.48
CA LEU A 329 6.62 28.33 24.81
C LEU A 329 6.97 28.04 26.27
N ASN A 330 6.18 27.20 26.92
CA ASN A 330 6.46 26.66 28.25
C ASN A 330 5.66 25.38 28.46
N SER A 331 6.00 24.61 29.49
CA SER A 331 5.36 23.31 29.77
C SER A 331 3.85 23.38 30.01
N LYS A 332 3.31 24.48 30.57
CA LYS A 332 1.86 24.66 30.74
C LYS A 332 1.16 24.83 29.39
N LYS A 333 1.76 25.62 28.48
CA LYS A 333 1.25 25.82 27.12
C LYS A 333 1.28 24.52 26.31
N ILE A 334 2.36 23.74 26.43
CA ILE A 334 2.46 22.41 25.82
C ILE A 334 1.31 21.52 26.29
N ASN A 335 1.11 21.39 27.61
CA ASN A 335 0.03 20.56 28.15
C ASN A 335 -1.35 21.05 27.71
N SER A 336 -1.63 22.35 27.83
CA SER A 336 -2.92 22.94 27.44
C SER A 336 -3.29 22.58 26.00
N VAL A 337 -2.35 22.73 25.06
CA VAL A 337 -2.63 22.52 23.64
C VAL A 337 -2.78 21.03 23.30
N ILE A 338 -2.08 20.14 24.00
CA ILE A 338 -2.26 18.68 23.87
C ILE A 338 -3.62 18.26 24.46
N GLU A 339 -4.02 18.84 25.59
CA GLU A 339 -5.27 18.56 26.30
C GLU A 339 -6.51 19.03 25.53
N GLU A 340 -6.37 20.01 24.62
CA GLU A 340 -7.42 20.42 23.66
C GLU A 340 -7.77 19.33 22.62
N GLY A 341 -7.07 18.20 22.61
CA GLY A 341 -7.28 17.08 21.70
C GLY A 341 -6.29 17.13 20.54
N ALA A 342 -5.20 16.37 20.65
CA ALA A 342 -4.19 16.23 19.62
C ALA A 342 -4.07 14.78 19.17
N GLY A 343 -4.10 14.55 17.86
CA GLY A 343 -3.82 13.24 17.27
C GLY A 343 -2.35 12.98 17.04
N ILE A 344 -1.61 14.04 16.71
CA ILE A 344 -0.17 14.00 16.50
C ILE A 344 0.47 15.12 17.30
N VAL A 345 1.55 14.82 18.00
CA VAL A 345 2.39 15.81 18.68
C VAL A 345 3.82 15.63 18.21
N VAL A 346 4.45 16.72 17.75
CA VAL A 346 5.84 16.72 17.28
C VAL A 346 6.65 17.64 18.17
N PHE A 347 7.72 17.11 18.75
CA PHE A 347 8.70 17.85 19.54
C PHE A 347 10.02 17.95 18.77
N GLU A 348 10.42 19.16 18.36
CA GLU A 348 11.70 19.44 17.72
C GLU A 348 12.63 20.23 18.65
N GLY A 349 13.61 19.55 19.23
CA GLY A 349 14.42 20.12 20.32
C GLY A 349 15.67 19.30 20.66
N ALA A 350 16.31 19.69 21.75
CA ALA A 350 17.31 18.88 22.42
C ALA A 350 16.65 17.88 23.38
N GLY A 351 17.40 16.86 23.79
CA GLY A 351 16.89 15.81 24.65
C GLY A 351 17.92 15.27 25.62
N ASN A 352 17.41 14.66 26.67
CA ASN A 352 18.13 13.72 27.50
C ASN A 352 17.14 12.64 27.93
N HIS A 353 17.62 11.53 28.49
CA HIS A 353 16.85 10.34 28.87
C HIS A 353 15.44 10.61 29.46
N HIS A 354 15.26 11.68 30.26
CA HIS A 354 14.02 11.97 31.01
C HIS A 354 13.41 13.37 30.74
N LEU A 355 13.91 14.10 29.75
CA LEU A 355 13.42 15.44 29.44
C LEU A 355 13.66 15.82 27.98
N TRP A 356 12.78 16.64 27.46
CA TRP A 356 12.94 17.38 26.21
C TRP A 356 13.17 18.86 26.52
N ALA A 357 13.94 19.56 25.69
CA ALA A 357 14.22 20.97 25.89
C ALA A 357 14.46 21.74 24.57
N THR A 358 14.29 23.05 24.60
CA THR A 358 14.60 23.94 23.46
C THR A 358 14.92 25.36 23.94
N HIS A 359 15.26 26.26 23.02
CA HIS A 359 15.55 27.66 23.27
C HIS A 359 14.62 28.58 22.46
N GLU A 360 14.42 29.80 22.96
CA GLU A 360 14.00 30.90 22.10
C GLU A 360 15.22 31.38 21.29
N LYS A 361 14.98 31.91 20.09
CA LYS A 361 16.05 32.46 19.24
C LYS A 361 16.85 33.51 20.03
N ASP A 362 18.18 33.44 19.93
CA ASP A 362 19.12 34.35 20.59
C ASP A 362 19.04 34.35 22.14
N SER A 363 18.53 33.27 22.74
CA SER A 363 18.31 33.16 24.18
C SER A 363 18.95 31.91 24.78
N GLU A 364 19.93 32.10 25.67
CA GLU A 364 20.58 30.99 26.40
C GLU A 364 19.64 30.29 27.41
N LYS A 365 18.43 30.83 27.63
CA LYS A 365 17.48 30.28 28.58
C LYS A 365 16.78 29.04 28.01
N TRP A 366 17.04 27.89 28.63
CA TRP A 366 16.37 26.64 28.32
C TRP A 366 14.87 26.64 28.71
N ILE A 367 14.05 26.10 27.82
CA ILE A 367 12.66 25.74 28.05
C ILE A 367 12.59 24.22 28.20
N TYR A 368 12.25 23.74 29.39
CA TYR A 368 12.23 22.31 29.70
C TYR A 368 10.83 21.72 29.72
N TYR A 369 10.72 20.48 29.25
CA TYR A 369 9.56 19.61 29.37
C TYR A 369 9.99 18.26 29.93
N TYR A 370 9.71 18.03 31.21
CA TYR A 370 10.12 16.84 31.96
C TYR A 370 9.03 15.76 31.93
N GLU A 371 9.40 14.53 32.28
CA GLU A 371 8.45 13.46 32.60
C GLU A 371 7.36 13.88 33.61
N TRP A 372 7.69 14.75 34.57
CA TRP A 372 6.70 15.29 35.51
C TRP A 372 5.62 16.13 34.82
N ASN A 373 5.93 16.77 33.69
CA ASN A 373 4.94 17.47 32.88
C ASN A 373 4.05 16.48 32.11
N ILE A 374 4.61 15.37 31.62
CA ILE A 374 3.86 14.27 31.01
C ILE A 374 2.86 13.67 32.01
N MET A 375 3.27 13.46 33.25
CA MET A 375 2.38 12.96 34.32
C MET A 375 1.17 13.86 34.56
N GLN A 376 1.33 15.17 34.36
CA GLN A 376 0.27 16.16 34.57
C GLN A 376 -0.71 16.26 33.41
N LEU A 377 -0.41 15.69 32.24
CA LEU A 377 -1.31 15.71 31.08
C LEU A 377 -2.65 15.06 31.42
N LYS A 378 -3.75 15.72 31.07
CA LYS A 378 -5.13 15.22 31.22
C LYS A 378 -5.82 15.07 29.87
N ASN A 379 -5.11 14.54 28.88
CA ASN A 379 -5.65 14.29 27.56
C ASN A 379 -6.54 13.03 27.56
N GLU A 380 -7.76 13.16 27.02
CA GLU A 380 -8.66 12.02 26.80
C GLU A 380 -8.24 11.22 25.57
N TYR A 381 -7.97 11.92 24.46
CA TYR A 381 -7.43 11.32 23.24
C TYR A 381 -5.91 11.13 23.34
N LYS A 382 -5.41 9.96 22.94
CA LYS A 382 -4.00 9.57 23.08
C LYS A 382 -3.26 9.81 21.75
N PRO A 383 -2.40 10.84 21.63
CA PRO A 383 -1.68 11.13 20.39
C PRO A 383 -0.64 10.06 20.03
N ILE A 384 -0.21 10.09 18.76
CA ILE A 384 1.08 9.60 18.34
C ILE A 384 2.10 10.74 18.54
N VAL A 385 3.18 10.48 19.29
CA VAL A 385 4.19 11.51 19.58
C VAL A 385 5.48 11.23 18.82
N LEU A 386 5.97 12.19 18.04
CA LEU A 386 7.28 12.17 17.44
C LEU A 386 8.18 13.15 18.20
N ALA A 387 9.36 12.73 18.62
CA ALA A 387 10.27 13.58 19.39
C ALA A 387 11.71 13.48 18.92
N SER A 388 12.34 14.61 18.63
CA SER A 388 13.78 14.72 18.39
C SER A 388 14.50 15.27 19.62
N GLY A 389 15.73 14.82 19.80
CA GLY A 389 16.57 15.13 20.94
C GLY A 389 17.30 13.89 21.44
N ALA A 390 18.56 14.05 21.83
CA ALA A 390 19.41 12.92 22.20
C ALA A 390 18.78 12.05 23.30
N ARG A 391 18.76 10.72 23.07
CA ARG A 391 18.43 9.67 24.04
C ARG A 391 17.01 9.69 24.59
N LEU A 392 16.08 10.38 23.96
CA LEU A 392 14.68 10.39 24.39
C LEU A 392 14.04 8.99 24.37
N GLY A 393 14.53 8.13 23.48
CA GLY A 393 14.19 6.71 23.37
C GLY A 393 15.14 5.75 24.09
N GLN A 394 16.10 6.20 24.91
CA GLN A 394 17.11 5.31 25.52
C GLN A 394 16.53 4.41 26.62
N PHE A 395 15.99 3.23 26.30
CA PHE A 395 15.26 2.39 27.26
C PHE A 395 16.10 1.36 28.08
N ASN A 396 17.44 1.45 28.06
CA ASN A 396 18.36 0.59 28.85
C ASN A 396 18.72 1.14 30.24
N ARG A 397 18.19 2.30 30.66
CA ARG A 397 18.41 2.85 32.01
C ARG A 397 17.40 2.28 33.02
N THR A 398 17.71 2.42 34.31
CA THR A 398 16.79 2.08 35.41
C THR A 398 15.53 2.94 35.41
N ARG A 399 15.63 4.22 35.04
CA ARG A 399 14.49 5.10 34.79
C ARG A 399 13.92 4.84 33.40
N GLU A 400 12.61 4.99 33.22
CA GLU A 400 11.98 4.93 31.89
C GLU A 400 12.47 6.11 31.06
N CYS A 401 12.56 5.96 29.73
CA CYS A 401 12.95 7.06 28.85
C CYS A 401 11.73 7.94 28.51
N PHE A 402 11.98 9.17 28.09
CA PHE A 402 10.97 10.16 27.74
C PHE A 402 9.89 9.61 26.78
N ASN A 403 10.32 8.95 25.69
CA ASN A 403 9.42 8.37 24.70
C ASN A 403 8.56 7.23 25.27
N TRP A 404 9.17 6.28 26.01
CA TRP A 404 8.41 5.18 26.62
C TRP A 404 7.47 5.68 27.71
N PHE A 405 7.86 6.72 28.45
CA PHE A 405 7.09 7.28 29.55
C PHE A 405 5.72 7.81 29.09
N PHE A 406 5.64 8.44 27.92
CA PHE A 406 4.36 8.82 27.31
C PHE A 406 3.43 7.61 27.12
N VAL A 407 3.95 6.49 26.61
CA VAL A 407 3.16 5.27 26.35
C VAL A 407 2.80 4.56 27.66
N SER A 408 3.78 4.35 28.55
CA SER A 408 3.62 3.55 29.77
C SER A 408 2.67 4.21 30.79
N LYS A 409 2.55 5.54 30.74
CA LYS A 409 1.59 6.33 31.55
C LYS A 409 0.27 6.62 30.84
N GLY A 410 0.07 6.09 29.62
CA GLY A 410 -1.16 6.24 28.86
C GLY A 410 -1.43 7.67 28.39
N LYS A 411 -0.37 8.45 28.15
CA LYS A 411 -0.45 9.83 27.62
C LYS A 411 -0.28 9.88 26.11
N ALA A 412 0.30 8.86 25.51
CA ALA A 412 0.33 8.63 24.07
C ALA A 412 -0.04 7.17 23.79
N VAL A 413 -0.54 6.89 22.58
CA VAL A 413 -0.76 5.51 22.13
C VAL A 413 0.51 4.88 21.57
N ALA A 414 1.36 5.71 20.96
CA ALA A 414 2.66 5.34 20.46
C ALA A 414 3.58 6.56 20.45
N THR A 415 4.89 6.32 20.55
CA THR A 415 5.89 7.37 20.32
C THR A 415 7.01 6.90 19.40
N ILE A 416 7.64 7.84 18.71
CA ILE A 416 8.82 7.60 17.87
C ILE A 416 9.92 8.57 18.30
N GLY A 417 11.14 8.06 18.49
CA GLY A 417 12.27 8.91 18.88
C GLY A 417 13.61 8.17 18.95
N PRO A 418 14.71 8.93 19.07
CA PRO A 418 16.06 8.38 18.99
C PRO A 418 16.50 7.67 20.28
N THR A 419 17.06 6.47 20.15
CA THR A 419 17.63 5.67 21.26
C THR A 419 19.04 6.12 21.66
N GLY A 420 19.76 6.82 20.79
CA GLY A 420 21.12 7.30 20.95
C GLY A 420 21.26 8.83 20.86
N LEU A 421 22.48 9.30 20.62
CA LEU A 421 22.75 10.69 20.26
C LEU A 421 22.22 11.00 18.87
N CYS A 422 21.23 11.87 18.73
CA CYS A 422 20.72 12.21 17.41
C CYS A 422 21.39 13.45 16.79
N TRP A 423 21.42 13.48 15.47
CA TRP A 423 21.98 14.59 14.70
C TRP A 423 20.93 15.21 13.79
N ILE A 424 20.99 16.53 13.69
CA ILE A 424 20.11 17.35 12.86
C ILE A 424 20.95 18.38 12.10
N GLY A 425 20.50 18.80 10.93
CA GLY A 425 21.22 19.81 10.14
C GLY A 425 21.12 21.20 10.75
N HIS A 426 22.14 22.04 10.52
CA HIS A 426 22.14 23.46 10.88
C HIS A 426 21.42 24.32 9.86
N GLY A 427 20.83 25.44 10.29
CA GLY A 427 20.11 26.36 9.43
C GLY A 427 19.10 25.65 8.53
N LYS A 428 19.15 25.92 7.22
CA LYS A 428 18.22 25.28 6.26
C LYS A 428 18.48 23.78 6.04
N ASN A 429 19.67 23.28 6.38
CA ASN A 429 19.97 21.85 6.21
C ASN A 429 19.20 20.96 7.18
N VAL A 430 18.60 21.54 8.23
CA VAL A 430 17.70 20.84 9.16
C VAL A 430 16.58 20.06 8.43
N THR A 431 16.17 20.51 7.24
CA THR A 431 15.11 19.87 6.44
C THR A 431 15.65 18.89 5.40
N GLU A 432 16.93 18.95 5.07
CA GLU A 432 17.53 18.23 3.95
C GLU A 432 18.24 16.95 4.38
N MET A 433 18.72 16.85 5.63
CA MET A 433 19.52 15.72 6.10
C MET A 433 19.15 15.24 7.51
N PHE A 434 19.66 14.06 7.85
CA PHE A 434 19.62 13.44 9.19
C PHE A 434 18.21 13.33 9.77
N LEU A 435 18.08 13.44 11.10
CA LEU A 435 16.82 13.17 11.78
C LEU A 435 15.71 14.15 11.36
N GLY A 436 16.03 15.41 11.05
CA GLY A 436 15.05 16.40 10.63
C GLY A 436 14.37 16.04 9.28
N ASN A 437 15.16 15.61 8.27
CA ASN A 437 14.58 15.12 7.02
C ASN A 437 13.77 13.82 7.23
N LEU A 438 14.25 12.92 8.09
CA LEU A 438 13.52 11.70 8.43
C LEU A 438 12.17 12.01 9.13
N HIS A 439 12.14 13.00 10.02
CA HIS A 439 10.92 13.47 10.69
C HIS A 439 9.90 14.07 9.71
N ILE A 440 10.33 14.83 8.69
CA ILE A 440 9.44 15.30 7.61
C ILE A 440 8.78 14.12 6.90
N ARG A 441 9.56 13.07 6.59
CA ARG A 441 9.06 11.86 5.92
C ARG A 441 8.11 11.09 6.83
N LEU A 442 8.46 10.89 8.08
CA LEU A 442 7.61 10.24 9.09
C LEU A 442 6.29 10.96 9.23
N CYS A 443 6.28 12.28 9.45
CA CYS A 443 5.05 13.06 9.54
C CYS A 443 4.20 12.98 8.26
N SER A 444 4.83 13.05 7.09
CA SER A 444 4.10 12.92 5.82
C SER A 444 3.49 11.53 5.65
N LYS A 445 4.21 10.49 6.08
CA LYS A 445 3.77 9.10 6.01
C LYS A 445 2.67 8.80 7.03
N ILE A 446 2.78 9.25 8.27
CA ILE A 446 1.74 9.12 9.30
C ILE A 446 0.43 9.78 8.83
N GLY A 447 0.51 10.90 8.10
CA GLY A 447 -0.68 11.55 7.56
C GLY A 447 -1.43 10.77 6.47
N LYS A 448 -0.81 9.74 5.87
CA LYS A 448 -1.28 9.03 4.66
C LYS A 448 -1.41 7.51 4.83
N ALA A 449 -0.57 6.90 5.66
CA ALA A 449 -0.56 5.47 5.87
C ALA A 449 -1.75 5.04 6.73
N GLU A 450 -2.14 3.77 6.57
CA GLU A 450 -3.19 3.18 7.41
C GLU A 450 -2.64 2.69 8.75
N LEU A 451 -1.49 2.02 8.73
CA LEU A 451 -0.85 1.45 9.92
C LEU A 451 0.44 2.19 10.25
N LEU A 452 0.73 2.30 11.54
CA LEU A 452 1.90 3.04 12.02
C LEU A 452 3.24 2.44 11.58
N GLY A 453 3.33 1.11 11.51
CA GLY A 453 4.51 0.39 11.03
C GLY A 453 4.80 0.69 9.56
N ASP A 454 3.76 0.75 8.72
CA ASP A 454 3.92 1.14 7.30
C ASP A 454 4.52 2.55 7.21
N ALA A 455 4.00 3.49 8.02
CA ALA A 455 4.50 4.86 8.03
C ALA A 455 5.98 4.95 8.41
N TRP A 456 6.38 4.22 9.46
CA TRP A 456 7.75 4.16 9.95
C TRP A 456 8.70 3.54 8.92
N GLY A 457 8.40 2.33 8.45
CA GLY A 457 9.29 1.60 7.56
C GLY A 457 9.41 2.28 6.20
N ASP A 458 8.30 2.74 5.63
CA ASP A 458 8.33 3.46 4.36
C ASP A 458 9.09 4.79 4.46
N ALA A 459 9.04 5.49 5.60
CA ALA A 459 9.79 6.73 5.80
C ALA A 459 11.30 6.45 5.82
N ILE A 460 11.73 5.38 6.51
CA ILE A 460 13.13 4.91 6.52
C ILE A 460 13.56 4.49 5.11
N THR A 461 12.81 3.61 4.43
CA THR A 461 13.09 3.21 3.06
C THR A 461 13.21 4.41 2.13
N GLN A 462 12.27 5.37 2.21
CA GLN A 462 12.31 6.57 1.38
C GLN A 462 13.49 7.49 1.74
N TYR A 463 13.87 7.57 3.00
CA TYR A 463 15.04 8.28 3.45
C TYR A 463 16.30 7.65 2.82
N LEU A 464 16.52 6.35 3.03
CA LEU A 464 17.70 5.62 2.53
C LEU A 464 17.83 5.58 0.99
N CYS A 465 16.72 5.71 0.26
CA CYS A 465 16.73 5.85 -1.21
C CYS A 465 17.26 7.21 -1.69
N ASN A 466 17.23 8.25 -0.84
CA ASN A 466 17.52 9.63 -1.24
C ASN A 466 18.87 10.15 -0.76
N PHE A 467 19.68 9.35 -0.06
CA PHE A 467 20.98 9.77 0.45
C PHE A 467 22.12 8.94 -0.11
N SER A 468 23.26 9.60 -0.30
CA SER A 468 24.46 8.93 -0.80
C SER A 468 25.03 8.07 0.32
N TRP A 469 25.31 6.81 0.02
CA TRP A 469 25.94 5.87 0.96
C TRP A 469 27.45 6.09 1.10
N ARG A 470 27.89 7.36 1.11
CA ARG A 470 29.28 7.79 0.97
C ARG A 470 29.65 9.01 1.80
N GLY A 471 30.96 9.24 1.84
CA GLY A 471 31.55 10.42 2.47
C GLY A 471 31.39 10.39 3.98
N VAL A 472 31.65 11.54 4.59
CA VAL A 472 31.56 11.69 6.05
C VAL A 472 30.11 11.63 6.53
N ALA A 473 29.17 12.12 5.72
CA ALA A 473 27.74 12.12 6.05
C ALA A 473 27.11 10.72 6.18
N LYS A 474 27.73 9.68 5.60
CA LYS A 474 27.22 8.29 5.65
C LYS A 474 26.91 7.84 7.07
N ALA A 475 27.82 8.06 8.02
CA ALA A 475 27.66 7.61 9.41
C ALA A 475 26.43 8.27 10.07
N PHE A 476 26.21 9.56 9.81
CA PHE A 476 25.05 10.28 10.34
C PHE A 476 23.73 9.83 9.71
N HIS A 477 23.72 9.50 8.41
CA HIS A 477 22.53 8.94 7.76
C HIS A 477 22.17 7.55 8.28
N MET A 478 23.17 6.68 8.47
CA MET A 478 23.00 5.36 9.08
C MET A 478 22.48 5.50 10.51
N LYS A 479 23.12 6.35 11.32
CA LYS A 479 22.70 6.60 12.71
C LYS A 479 21.25 7.06 12.81
N ALA A 480 20.83 8.00 11.97
CA ALA A 480 19.47 8.53 11.99
C ALA A 480 18.40 7.43 11.83
N VAL A 481 18.64 6.41 11.00
CA VAL A 481 17.69 5.30 10.84
C VAL A 481 17.85 4.24 11.93
N GLU A 482 19.08 3.93 12.35
CA GLU A 482 19.34 2.92 13.38
C GLU A 482 18.79 3.33 14.75
N GLU A 483 18.79 4.62 15.07
CA GLU A 483 18.32 5.10 16.38
C GLU A 483 16.81 5.37 16.43
N THR A 484 16.12 5.44 15.28
CA THR A 484 14.69 5.79 15.21
C THR A 484 13.80 4.64 15.65
N GLU A 485 13.49 4.61 16.94
CA GLU A 485 12.69 3.58 17.60
C GLU A 485 11.22 3.95 17.65
N ILE A 486 10.35 2.97 17.44
CA ILE A 486 8.91 3.08 17.64
C ILE A 486 8.51 2.33 18.92
N PHE A 487 8.09 3.10 19.91
CA PHE A 487 7.44 2.59 21.11
C PHE A 487 5.94 2.49 20.87
N GLY A 488 5.48 1.34 20.41
CA GLY A 488 4.08 1.14 20.08
C GLY A 488 3.85 -0.13 19.27
N ASP A 489 2.59 -0.34 18.92
CA ASP A 489 2.16 -1.42 18.05
C ASP A 489 2.36 -1.02 16.57
N PRO A 490 3.17 -1.75 15.78
CA PRO A 490 3.36 -1.44 14.36
C PRO A 490 2.08 -1.65 13.53
N THR A 491 1.11 -2.41 14.04
CA THR A 491 -0.21 -2.58 13.43
C THR A 491 -1.25 -1.60 13.96
N LEU A 492 -0.84 -0.57 14.70
CA LEU A 492 -1.75 0.46 15.18
C LEU A 492 -2.42 1.16 14.00
N LYS A 493 -3.75 1.09 13.93
CA LYS A 493 -4.55 1.84 12.94
C LYS A 493 -4.49 3.33 13.25
N ILE A 494 -3.81 4.10 12.40
CA ILE A 494 -3.65 5.54 12.57
C ILE A 494 -5.05 6.21 12.52
N GLY A 495 -5.42 6.92 13.59
CA GLY A 495 -6.74 7.55 13.74
C GLY A 495 -7.87 6.62 14.16
N GLY A 496 -7.54 5.37 14.53
CA GLY A 496 -8.50 4.36 14.95
C GLY A 496 -9.27 3.72 13.79
N TYR A 497 -9.89 2.57 14.04
CA TYR A 497 -10.83 2.00 13.10
C TYR A 497 -12.13 2.79 13.16
N ALA A 498 -12.66 3.15 11.98
CA ALA A 498 -14.01 3.68 11.82
C ALA A 498 -14.91 2.92 12.78
N SER A 499 -15.42 3.64 13.77
CA SER A 499 -16.16 3.02 14.84
C SER A 499 -17.32 2.28 14.18
N LYS A 500 -17.35 0.94 14.32
CA LYS A 500 -18.60 0.22 14.17
C LYS A 500 -19.45 0.59 15.38
N ILE A 501 -19.89 1.86 15.46
CA ILE A 501 -20.99 2.23 16.32
C ILE A 501 -22.22 1.65 15.63
N ASN A 502 -22.53 0.41 16.01
CA ASN A 502 -23.84 -0.18 15.82
C ASN A 502 -24.87 0.68 16.54
N PHE A 503 -25.40 1.68 15.86
CA PHE A 503 -26.83 1.73 15.66
C PHE A 503 -27.02 1.94 14.17
N ASN A 504 -27.36 0.88 13.43
CA ASN A 504 -28.02 1.05 12.14
C ASN A 504 -29.40 1.65 12.43
N ARG A 505 -29.49 2.95 12.73
CA ARG A 505 -30.80 3.58 12.87
C ARG A 505 -31.42 3.48 11.49
N THR A 506 -32.67 3.05 11.50
CA THR A 506 -33.47 3.04 10.28
C THR A 506 -34.26 4.33 10.27
N LEU A 507 -33.86 5.26 9.40
CA LEU A 507 -34.60 6.48 9.13
C LEU A 507 -35.61 6.20 8.02
N HIS A 508 -36.80 6.78 8.11
CA HIS A 508 -37.87 6.58 7.14
C HIS A 508 -38.20 7.90 6.43
N VAL A 509 -38.30 7.85 5.11
CA VAL A 509 -38.69 8.99 4.26
C VAL A 509 -40.01 8.66 3.57
N GLY A 510 -41.00 9.54 3.64
CA GLY A 510 -42.37 9.31 3.17
C GLY A 510 -43.18 8.37 4.08
N GLY A 511 -44.34 7.92 3.60
CA GLY A 511 -45.28 7.10 4.39
C GLY A 511 -46.09 7.90 5.43
N ASP A 512 -46.88 7.19 6.25
CA ASP A 512 -47.80 7.74 7.25
C ASP A 512 -47.30 7.61 8.71
N GLY A 513 -46.07 7.13 8.89
CA GLY A 513 -45.44 6.95 10.20
C GLY A 513 -45.08 8.27 10.89
N ALA A 514 -45.24 8.30 12.21
CA ALA A 514 -44.81 9.45 13.02
C ALA A 514 -43.28 9.63 12.94
N ASN A 515 -42.84 10.89 12.77
CA ASN A 515 -41.43 11.29 12.62
C ASN A 515 -40.73 10.85 11.32
N ASN A 516 -41.47 10.42 10.30
CA ASN A 516 -40.89 10.20 8.99
C ASN A 516 -40.48 11.53 8.36
N TYR A 517 -39.32 11.54 7.71
CA TYR A 517 -38.86 12.68 6.90
C TYR A 517 -39.73 12.79 5.65
N THR A 518 -39.99 14.00 5.17
CA THR A 518 -40.70 14.21 3.90
C THR A 518 -39.74 14.25 2.70
N ARG A 519 -38.46 14.50 2.96
CA ARG A 519 -37.38 14.66 1.98
C ARG A 519 -36.27 13.66 2.22
N ILE A 520 -35.66 13.16 1.14
CA ILE A 520 -34.56 12.18 1.26
C ILE A 520 -33.30 12.87 1.78
N GLN A 521 -33.00 14.08 1.32
CA GLN A 521 -31.80 14.81 1.75
C GLN A 521 -31.83 15.13 3.25
N ASP A 522 -32.98 15.52 3.80
CA ASP A 522 -33.10 15.81 5.24
C ASP A 522 -32.78 14.57 6.10
N ALA A 523 -33.14 13.37 5.63
CA ALA A 523 -32.77 12.12 6.29
C ALA A 523 -31.27 11.82 6.16
N ILE A 524 -30.66 12.08 5.00
CA ILE A 524 -29.21 11.96 4.78
C ILE A 524 -28.43 12.92 5.69
N ASP A 525 -28.92 14.15 5.86
CA ASP A 525 -28.29 15.17 6.70
C ASP A 525 -28.34 14.78 8.17
N ASN A 526 -29.42 14.12 8.62
CA ASN A 526 -29.57 13.62 10.00
C ASN A 526 -28.86 12.28 10.27
N ALA A 527 -28.59 11.50 9.21
CA ALA A 527 -27.95 10.20 9.32
C ALA A 527 -26.51 10.30 9.83
N SER A 528 -26.00 9.19 10.33
CA SER A 528 -24.58 8.96 10.64
C SER A 528 -24.05 7.79 9.81
N ASP A 529 -22.73 7.65 9.70
CA ASP A 529 -22.12 6.52 9.00
C ASP A 529 -22.67 5.18 9.52
N GLY A 530 -23.10 4.32 8.59
CA GLY A 530 -23.72 3.03 8.87
C GLY A 530 -25.25 3.04 8.96
N ASP A 531 -25.89 4.21 9.05
CA ASP A 531 -27.36 4.29 9.11
C ASP A 531 -28.03 3.78 7.83
N ILE A 532 -29.28 3.34 7.99
CA ILE A 532 -30.14 2.86 6.91
C ILE A 532 -31.25 3.88 6.68
N ILE A 533 -31.48 4.26 5.42
CA ILE A 533 -32.61 5.10 5.03
C ILE A 533 -33.57 4.26 4.18
N ILE A 534 -34.80 4.10 4.66
CA ILE A 534 -35.89 3.47 3.89
C ILE A 534 -36.76 4.57 3.31
N VAL A 535 -36.77 4.66 1.98
CA VAL A 535 -37.60 5.60 1.24
C VAL A 535 -38.84 4.87 0.75
N HIS A 536 -39.99 5.23 1.32
CA HIS A 536 -41.28 4.65 0.97
C HIS A 536 -41.75 5.13 -0.41
N SER A 537 -42.78 4.47 -0.95
CA SER A 537 -43.33 4.81 -2.26
C SER A 537 -43.74 6.28 -2.33
N GLY A 538 -43.29 6.97 -3.38
CA GLY A 538 -43.51 8.40 -3.55
C GLY A 538 -42.71 8.95 -4.74
N ILE A 539 -42.95 10.21 -5.07
CA ILE A 539 -42.16 10.95 -6.07
C ILE A 539 -41.38 12.04 -5.35
N TYR A 540 -40.05 11.94 -5.42
CA TYR A 540 -39.11 12.84 -4.77
C TYR A 540 -38.38 13.64 -5.84
N ASN A 541 -38.59 14.96 -5.89
CA ASN A 541 -37.93 15.85 -6.84
C ASN A 541 -36.75 16.52 -6.13
N GLU A 542 -35.61 15.82 -6.08
CA GLU A 542 -34.48 16.22 -5.24
C GLU A 542 -33.14 15.82 -5.89
N ASN A 543 -32.12 16.64 -5.68
CA ASN A 543 -30.72 16.24 -5.88
C ASN A 543 -30.16 15.76 -4.54
N LEU A 544 -29.40 14.68 -4.56
CA LEU A 544 -28.90 14.05 -3.33
C LEU A 544 -27.39 14.20 -3.23
N PHE A 545 -26.92 14.66 -2.09
CA PHE A 545 -25.50 14.77 -1.76
C PHE A 545 -25.22 13.87 -0.56
N ILE A 546 -24.56 12.75 -0.80
CA ILE A 546 -24.34 11.70 0.19
C ILE A 546 -22.87 11.73 0.60
N ASP A 547 -22.62 12.37 1.73
CA ASP A 547 -21.30 12.59 2.33
C ASP A 547 -21.00 11.65 3.51
N LYS A 548 -21.87 10.65 3.71
CA LYS A 548 -21.80 9.64 4.78
C LYS A 548 -21.89 8.25 4.18
N SER A 549 -21.29 7.25 4.83
CA SER A 549 -21.35 5.84 4.44
C SER A 549 -22.74 5.27 4.76
N LEU A 550 -23.70 5.34 3.82
CA LEU A 550 -25.11 5.02 4.08
C LEU A 550 -25.64 3.87 3.22
N ALA A 551 -26.66 3.17 3.72
CA ALA A 551 -27.48 2.28 2.91
C ALA A 551 -28.89 2.87 2.72
N ILE A 552 -29.23 3.19 1.47
CA ILE A 552 -30.49 3.85 1.10
C ILE A 552 -31.29 2.90 0.22
N PHE A 553 -32.47 2.52 0.69
CA PHE A 553 -33.34 1.55 0.02
C PHE A 553 -34.68 2.18 -0.37
N GLY A 554 -35.03 2.08 -1.64
CA GLY A 554 -36.32 2.45 -2.19
C GLY A 554 -37.32 1.30 -2.10
N ARG A 555 -38.53 1.62 -1.67
CA ARG A 555 -39.71 0.74 -1.72
C ARG A 555 -40.68 1.30 -2.74
N ASP A 556 -40.40 1.09 -4.03
CA ASP A 556 -41.12 1.68 -5.16
C ASP A 556 -41.07 3.22 -5.18
N ALA A 557 -39.99 3.79 -4.65
CA ALA A 557 -39.73 5.22 -4.66
C ALA A 557 -39.20 5.67 -6.03
N LYS A 558 -39.75 6.78 -6.53
CA LYS A 558 -39.28 7.45 -7.73
C LYS A 558 -38.53 8.74 -7.38
N ILE A 559 -37.27 8.84 -7.81
CA ILE A 559 -36.46 10.04 -7.67
C ILE A 559 -36.39 10.72 -9.03
N LYS A 560 -36.80 11.98 -9.10
CA LYS A 560 -36.59 12.88 -10.24
C LYS A 560 -35.46 13.84 -9.88
N THR A 561 -34.36 13.79 -10.61
CA THR A 561 -33.11 14.43 -10.19
C THR A 561 -32.26 14.90 -11.36
N GLU A 562 -31.40 15.87 -11.09
CA GLU A 562 -30.27 16.26 -11.94
C GLU A 562 -28.95 15.66 -11.46
N GLY A 563 -28.97 14.92 -10.33
CA GLY A 563 -27.83 14.17 -9.84
C GLY A 563 -27.96 13.63 -8.41
N ILE A 564 -27.44 12.43 -8.22
CA ILE A 564 -27.17 11.78 -6.93
C ILE A 564 -25.66 11.62 -6.80
N PHE A 565 -25.05 12.33 -5.86
CA PHE A 565 -23.60 12.44 -5.73
C PHE A 565 -23.11 11.69 -4.49
N PHE A 566 -22.22 10.71 -4.69
CA PHE A 566 -21.60 9.95 -3.61
C PHE A 566 -20.22 10.55 -3.31
N TYR A 567 -20.11 11.30 -2.21
CA TYR A 567 -18.84 11.86 -1.75
C TYR A 567 -18.13 10.95 -0.73
N ALA A 568 -18.88 10.16 0.03
CA ALA A 568 -18.34 9.15 0.95
C ALA A 568 -18.19 7.78 0.29
N PRO A 569 -17.27 6.92 0.78
CA PRO A 569 -17.20 5.52 0.36
C PRO A 569 -18.35 4.69 0.95
N LYS A 570 -18.50 3.44 0.50
CA LYS A 570 -19.43 2.45 1.10
C LYS A 570 -20.90 2.84 1.07
N ILE A 571 -21.32 3.60 0.06
CA ILE A 571 -22.73 3.95 -0.13
C ILE A 571 -23.44 2.81 -0.85
N LYS A 572 -24.66 2.49 -0.43
CA LYS A 572 -25.55 1.55 -1.12
C LYS A 572 -26.83 2.28 -1.55
N ILE A 573 -27.14 2.23 -2.85
CA ILE A 573 -28.42 2.69 -3.41
C ILE A 573 -29.10 1.51 -4.06
N GLU A 574 -30.31 1.19 -3.58
CA GLU A 574 -31.04 0.02 -4.08
C GLU A 574 -32.56 0.23 -4.14
N GLY A 575 -33.20 -0.30 -5.19
CA GLY A 575 -34.67 -0.38 -5.28
C GLY A 575 -35.38 0.89 -5.74
N PHE A 576 -34.69 1.79 -6.45
CA PHE A 576 -35.28 3.05 -6.92
C PHE A 576 -35.64 3.04 -8.41
N SER A 577 -36.63 3.87 -8.77
CA SER A 577 -36.78 4.39 -10.13
C SER A 577 -36.19 5.79 -10.20
N ILE A 578 -35.09 5.98 -10.91
CA ILE A 578 -34.32 7.23 -10.99
C ILE A 578 -34.48 7.81 -12.39
N GLU A 579 -35.11 8.98 -12.49
CA GLU A 579 -35.45 9.67 -13.75
C GLU A 579 -34.70 10.99 -13.83
N GLY A 580 -34.05 11.23 -14.97
CA GLY A 580 -33.36 12.48 -15.23
C GLY A 580 -34.31 13.65 -15.50
N HIS A 581 -34.14 14.72 -14.72
CA HIS A 581 -34.72 16.02 -15.02
C HIS A 581 -33.72 16.82 -15.88
N ASN A 582 -34.20 17.46 -16.95
CA ASN A 582 -33.38 18.27 -17.87
C ASN A 582 -32.14 17.57 -18.48
N ARG A 583 -32.10 16.23 -18.50
CA ARG A 583 -30.94 15.43 -18.92
C ARG A 583 -29.65 15.78 -18.14
N GLY A 584 -29.73 15.87 -16.81
CA GLY A 584 -28.54 15.96 -15.94
C GLY A 584 -27.71 14.68 -15.89
N GLU A 585 -26.86 14.56 -14.86
CA GLU A 585 -26.17 13.31 -14.52
C GLU A 585 -27.04 12.45 -13.59
N GLY A 586 -26.93 11.13 -13.66
CA GLY A 586 -27.73 10.21 -12.83
C GLY A 586 -27.12 10.01 -11.46
N ILE A 587 -26.33 8.94 -11.31
CA ILE A 587 -25.54 8.70 -10.10
C ILE A 587 -24.07 8.97 -10.41
N VAL A 588 -23.44 9.88 -9.66
CA VAL A 588 -22.01 10.19 -9.79
C VAL A 588 -21.27 9.68 -8.54
N CYS A 589 -20.43 8.68 -8.74
CA CYS A 589 -19.78 7.92 -7.69
C CYS A 589 -18.31 8.33 -7.50
N TYR A 590 -18.04 9.31 -6.62
CA TYR A 590 -16.67 9.69 -6.24
C TYR A 590 -16.09 8.77 -5.15
N GLY A 591 -16.93 8.30 -4.22
CA GLY A 591 -16.53 7.42 -3.13
C GLY A 591 -16.44 5.94 -3.53
N GLY A 592 -15.31 5.29 -3.22
CA GLY A 592 -15.09 3.87 -3.52
C GLY A 592 -15.85 2.88 -2.64
N ASN A 593 -15.79 1.59 -2.98
CA ASN A 593 -16.45 0.49 -2.27
C ASN A 593 -17.98 0.65 -2.16
N SER A 594 -18.59 1.31 -3.15
CA SER A 594 -20.02 1.63 -3.18
C SER A 594 -20.79 0.66 -4.08
N SER A 595 -22.08 0.47 -3.81
CA SER A 595 -22.95 -0.41 -4.58
C SER A 595 -24.21 0.29 -5.09
N ILE A 596 -24.49 0.11 -6.38
CA ILE A 596 -25.69 0.57 -7.06
C ILE A 596 -26.41 -0.67 -7.54
N LYS A 597 -27.52 -1.04 -6.89
CA LYS A 597 -28.16 -2.34 -7.09
C LYS A 597 -29.65 -2.26 -7.39
N ASN A 598 -30.16 -3.05 -8.33
CA ASN A 598 -31.62 -3.24 -8.52
C ASN A 598 -32.39 -1.91 -8.69
N ASN A 599 -31.84 -0.98 -9.47
CA ASN A 599 -32.48 0.30 -9.79
C ASN A 599 -32.93 0.33 -11.26
N LYS A 600 -33.95 1.13 -11.55
CA LYS A 600 -34.35 1.53 -12.91
C LYS A 600 -33.89 2.95 -13.17
N ILE A 601 -32.89 3.16 -14.04
CA ILE A 601 -32.26 4.47 -14.25
C ILE A 601 -32.43 4.89 -15.72
N TYR A 602 -32.97 6.09 -15.96
CA TYR A 602 -33.29 6.52 -17.32
C TYR A 602 -33.34 8.04 -17.52
N SER A 603 -33.13 8.44 -18.78
CA SER A 603 -33.27 9.84 -19.26
C SER A 603 -32.20 10.82 -18.77
N PHE A 604 -30.94 10.37 -18.71
CA PHE A 604 -29.77 11.17 -18.32
C PHE A 604 -28.80 11.41 -19.50
N ASN A 605 -27.86 12.35 -19.32
CA ASN A 605 -26.64 12.36 -20.14
C ASN A 605 -25.81 11.13 -19.79
N THR A 606 -25.38 10.97 -18.53
CA THR A 606 -24.80 9.71 -18.04
C THR A 606 -25.65 9.16 -16.90
N SER A 607 -26.09 7.91 -17.00
CA SER A 607 -26.97 7.32 -15.96
C SER A 607 -26.18 6.95 -14.70
N ILE A 608 -24.98 6.40 -14.85
CA ILE A 608 -24.06 6.12 -13.75
C ILE A 608 -22.65 6.52 -14.20
N MET A 609 -21.97 7.36 -13.42
CA MET A 609 -20.58 7.75 -13.61
C MET A 609 -19.75 7.31 -12.41
N VAL A 610 -18.66 6.57 -12.62
CA VAL A 610 -17.84 5.98 -11.57
C VAL A 610 -16.40 6.48 -11.63
N TYR A 611 -16.02 7.23 -10.60
CA TYR A 611 -14.64 7.64 -10.32
C TYR A 611 -14.02 6.84 -9.16
N GLY A 612 -14.86 6.37 -8.22
CA GLY A 612 -14.43 5.57 -7.08
C GLY A 612 -13.96 4.15 -7.46
N ASN A 613 -13.04 3.59 -6.68
CA ASN A 613 -12.54 2.22 -6.86
C ASN A 613 -13.44 1.19 -6.17
N ASP A 614 -13.30 -0.09 -6.52
CA ASP A 614 -13.95 -1.23 -5.88
C ASP A 614 -15.49 -1.12 -5.83
N CYS A 615 -16.10 -0.51 -6.87
CA CYS A 615 -17.56 -0.29 -6.91
C CYS A 615 -18.29 -1.46 -7.56
N ILE A 616 -19.52 -1.72 -7.13
CA ILE A 616 -20.37 -2.80 -7.65
C ILE A 616 -21.66 -2.23 -8.24
N ILE A 617 -21.81 -2.33 -9.56
CA ILE A 617 -23.02 -1.97 -10.30
C ILE A 617 -23.73 -3.25 -10.70
N CYS A 618 -24.82 -3.60 -10.02
CA CYS A 618 -25.41 -4.93 -10.13
C CYS A 618 -26.94 -4.91 -10.31
N GLU A 619 -27.50 -5.81 -11.13
CA GLU A 619 -28.95 -6.02 -11.25
C GLU A 619 -29.76 -4.76 -11.67
N ASN A 620 -29.16 -3.75 -12.31
CA ASN A 620 -29.86 -2.52 -12.71
C ASN A 620 -30.47 -2.63 -14.12
N GLU A 621 -31.55 -1.88 -14.37
CA GLU A 621 -32.09 -1.60 -15.71
C GLU A 621 -31.75 -0.16 -16.09
N ILE A 622 -30.89 0.03 -17.10
CA ILE A 622 -30.35 1.34 -17.50
C ILE A 622 -30.73 1.60 -18.97
N LYS A 623 -31.51 2.67 -19.23
CA LYS A 623 -32.06 2.91 -20.56
C LYS A 623 -32.35 4.36 -20.91
N ASN A 624 -32.47 4.62 -22.22
CA ASN A 624 -32.91 5.91 -22.77
C ASN A 624 -32.04 7.10 -22.32
N SER A 625 -30.73 6.87 -22.17
CA SER A 625 -29.73 7.88 -21.81
C SER A 625 -28.67 7.98 -22.91
N GLU A 626 -27.89 9.08 -22.93
CA GLU A 626 -26.75 9.17 -23.85
C GLU A 626 -25.68 8.13 -23.48
N CYS A 627 -25.27 8.06 -22.22
CA CYS A 627 -24.40 7.03 -21.69
C CYS A 627 -25.09 6.26 -20.55
N GLY A 628 -25.06 4.93 -20.61
CA GLY A 628 -25.56 4.07 -19.55
C GLY A 628 -24.63 4.13 -18.33
N ILE A 629 -23.42 3.61 -18.48
CA ILE A 629 -22.40 3.60 -17.43
C ILE A 629 -21.10 4.19 -17.99
N TRP A 630 -20.54 5.18 -17.30
CA TRP A 630 -19.20 5.70 -17.54
C TRP A 630 -18.28 5.31 -16.39
N ILE A 631 -17.14 4.69 -16.69
CA ILE A 631 -16.07 4.40 -15.73
C ILE A 631 -14.86 5.26 -16.11
N ASP A 632 -14.39 6.12 -15.21
CA ASP A 632 -13.22 6.96 -15.45
C ASP A 632 -12.21 6.75 -14.33
N SER A 633 -11.02 6.26 -14.69
CA SER A 633 -9.87 6.10 -13.80
C SER A 633 -10.14 5.24 -12.55
N SER A 634 -11.22 4.45 -12.59
CA SER A 634 -11.62 3.52 -11.53
C SER A 634 -10.92 2.18 -11.70
N CYS A 635 -10.57 1.54 -10.57
CA CYS A 635 -9.99 0.22 -10.53
C CYS A 635 -10.84 -0.79 -9.73
N ASN A 636 -10.73 -2.06 -10.11
CA ASN A 636 -11.34 -3.21 -9.42
C ASN A 636 -12.88 -3.15 -9.30
N SER A 637 -13.56 -2.46 -10.22
CA SER A 637 -15.02 -2.34 -10.19
C SER A 637 -15.71 -3.44 -10.99
N GLU A 638 -16.89 -3.84 -10.52
CA GLU A 638 -17.69 -4.95 -11.06
C GLU A 638 -19.02 -4.44 -11.62
N ILE A 639 -19.34 -4.86 -12.84
CA ILE A 639 -20.57 -4.53 -13.57
C ILE A 639 -21.25 -5.86 -13.88
N LEU A 640 -22.30 -6.19 -13.13
CA LEU A 640 -22.86 -7.53 -13.03
C LEU A 640 -24.37 -7.55 -13.29
N ASP A 641 -24.86 -8.51 -14.07
CA ASP A 641 -26.30 -8.83 -14.14
C ASP A 641 -27.21 -7.64 -14.53
N ASN A 642 -26.69 -6.63 -15.22
CA ASN A 642 -27.44 -5.44 -15.61
C ASN A 642 -28.13 -5.62 -16.97
N LYS A 643 -29.26 -4.92 -17.17
CA LYS A 643 -29.92 -4.73 -18.48
C LYS A 643 -29.65 -3.32 -18.98
N ILE A 644 -28.75 -3.18 -19.96
CA ILE A 644 -28.29 -1.89 -20.48
C ILE A 644 -28.74 -1.76 -21.93
N HIS A 645 -29.77 -0.94 -22.18
CA HIS A 645 -30.43 -0.93 -23.49
C HIS A 645 -31.03 0.41 -23.91
N ASN A 646 -31.18 0.62 -25.22
CA ASN A 646 -31.68 1.88 -25.80
C ASN A 646 -30.88 3.11 -25.32
N ASN A 647 -29.58 2.97 -25.09
CA ASN A 647 -28.67 4.08 -24.82
C ASN A 647 -27.83 4.38 -26.06
N TRP A 648 -27.23 5.55 -26.15
CA TRP A 648 -26.27 5.81 -27.22
C TRP A 648 -24.98 5.01 -26.98
N TYR A 649 -24.44 5.11 -25.77
CA TYR A 649 -23.35 4.30 -25.24
C TYR A 649 -23.89 3.44 -24.08
N GLY A 650 -23.63 2.13 -24.11
CA GLY A 650 -24.02 1.22 -23.04
C GLY A 650 -23.09 1.35 -21.83
N LEU A 651 -21.83 0.94 -22.02
CA LEU A 651 -20.74 1.08 -21.06
C LEU A 651 -19.54 1.72 -21.74
N TRP A 652 -19.02 2.78 -21.14
CA TRP A 652 -17.82 3.50 -21.58
C TRP A 652 -16.78 3.49 -20.46
N GLY A 653 -15.61 2.91 -20.70
CA GLY A 653 -14.52 2.86 -19.72
C GLY A 653 -13.26 3.54 -20.21
N GLU A 654 -12.80 4.56 -19.50
CA GLU A 654 -11.55 5.30 -19.74
C GLU A 654 -10.56 5.05 -18.61
N TYR A 655 -9.30 4.79 -18.97
CA TYR A 655 -8.20 4.52 -18.04
C TYR A 655 -8.53 3.44 -16.99
N ALA A 656 -9.35 2.46 -17.36
CA ALA A 656 -9.92 1.52 -16.40
C ALA A 656 -8.97 0.33 -16.13
N GLU A 657 -8.74 0.00 -14.85
CA GLU A 657 -7.83 -1.09 -14.47
C GLU A 657 -8.58 -2.21 -13.72
N ASN A 658 -8.42 -3.45 -14.16
CA ASN A 658 -9.02 -4.62 -13.52
C ASN A 658 -10.57 -4.53 -13.39
N ILE A 659 -11.25 -4.11 -14.46
CA ILE A 659 -12.71 -4.06 -14.51
C ILE A 659 -13.30 -5.42 -14.89
N HIS A 660 -14.38 -5.82 -14.21
CA HIS A 660 -15.10 -7.06 -14.49
C HIS A 660 -16.53 -6.79 -14.98
N VAL A 661 -16.80 -7.05 -16.26
CA VAL A 661 -18.11 -6.91 -16.90
C VAL A 661 -18.68 -8.31 -17.13
N MET A 662 -19.63 -8.74 -16.29
CA MET A 662 -20.11 -10.13 -16.29
C MET A 662 -21.63 -10.27 -16.27
N ASN A 663 -22.17 -11.26 -16.98
CA ASN A 663 -23.59 -11.62 -16.98
C ASN A 663 -24.57 -10.50 -17.38
N ASN A 664 -24.11 -9.45 -18.06
CA ASN A 664 -24.97 -8.33 -18.47
C ASN A 664 -25.66 -8.60 -19.80
N ASN A 665 -26.78 -7.92 -20.02
CA ASN A 665 -27.48 -7.87 -21.29
C ASN A 665 -27.40 -6.46 -21.90
N PHE A 666 -26.60 -6.32 -22.95
CA PHE A 666 -26.48 -5.12 -23.76
C PHE A 666 -27.34 -5.25 -25.01
N SER A 667 -28.36 -4.41 -25.17
CA SER A 667 -29.21 -4.49 -26.37
C SER A 667 -29.72 -3.17 -26.90
N TYR A 668 -29.84 -3.03 -28.22
CA TYR A 668 -30.37 -1.83 -28.87
C TYR A 668 -29.62 -0.54 -28.46
N ASN A 669 -28.32 -0.64 -28.15
CA ASN A 669 -27.50 0.55 -27.95
C ASN A 669 -27.01 1.08 -29.31
N GLU A 670 -27.21 2.38 -29.54
CA GLU A 670 -27.12 3.01 -30.86
C GLU A 670 -25.68 3.14 -31.38
N TRP A 671 -24.67 3.13 -30.50
CA TRP A 671 -23.25 3.19 -30.90
C TRP A 671 -22.40 2.07 -30.27
N TYR A 672 -21.91 2.23 -29.04
CA TYR A 672 -21.10 1.19 -28.40
C TYR A 672 -21.89 0.52 -27.28
N ALA A 673 -22.08 -0.80 -27.33
CA ALA A 673 -22.56 -1.52 -26.14
C ALA A 673 -21.50 -1.52 -25.04
N VAL A 674 -20.24 -1.84 -25.39
CA VAL A 674 -19.08 -1.67 -24.51
C VAL A 674 -17.96 -1.02 -25.31
N TRP A 675 -17.48 0.13 -24.84
CA TRP A 675 -16.22 0.75 -25.25
C TRP A 675 -15.28 0.76 -24.05
N MET A 676 -14.04 0.32 -24.22
CA MET A 676 -13.11 0.15 -23.10
C MET A 676 -11.66 0.50 -23.49
N GLU A 677 -11.09 1.43 -22.75
CA GLU A 677 -9.68 1.77 -22.70
C GLU A 677 -9.14 1.48 -21.29
N GLY A 678 -8.14 0.61 -21.19
CA GLY A 678 -7.73 0.10 -19.89
C GLY A 678 -6.84 -1.14 -19.94
N LYS A 679 -6.64 -1.78 -18.79
CA LYS A 679 -5.82 -3.01 -18.71
C LYS A 679 -6.31 -4.01 -17.66
N ASN A 680 -5.97 -5.29 -17.88
CA ASN A 680 -6.15 -6.40 -16.93
C ASN A 680 -7.61 -6.72 -16.55
N GLY A 681 -8.60 -6.45 -17.41
CA GLY A 681 -10.02 -6.69 -17.11
C GLY A 681 -10.60 -8.00 -17.65
N ASN A 682 -11.88 -8.25 -17.34
CA ASN A 682 -12.65 -9.39 -17.83
C ASN A 682 -14.00 -8.93 -18.43
N ILE A 683 -14.35 -9.45 -19.61
CA ILE A 683 -15.69 -9.34 -20.19
C ILE A 683 -16.21 -10.76 -20.42
N SER A 684 -17.09 -11.28 -19.55
CA SER A 684 -17.53 -12.67 -19.67
C SER A 684 -19.01 -12.93 -19.43
N ASN A 685 -19.53 -13.99 -20.06
CA ASN A 685 -20.92 -14.43 -19.92
C ASN A 685 -21.97 -13.35 -20.24
N ASN A 686 -21.62 -12.32 -21.01
CA ASN A 686 -22.56 -11.26 -21.39
C ASN A 686 -23.31 -11.61 -22.67
N ASN A 687 -24.50 -11.04 -22.82
CA ASN A 687 -25.29 -11.09 -24.06
C ASN A 687 -25.26 -9.72 -24.74
N PHE A 688 -24.74 -9.67 -25.96
CA PHE A 688 -24.69 -8.48 -26.82
C PHE A 688 -25.61 -8.69 -28.02
N HIS A 689 -26.75 -7.98 -28.04
CA HIS A 689 -27.80 -8.19 -29.04
C HIS A 689 -28.31 -6.90 -29.69
N ARG A 690 -28.25 -6.80 -31.03
CA ARG A 690 -28.80 -5.64 -31.77
C ARG A 690 -28.21 -4.31 -31.33
N ASN A 691 -26.92 -4.27 -31.06
CA ASN A 691 -26.17 -3.03 -30.86
C ASN A 691 -25.45 -2.65 -32.16
N TRP A 692 -25.01 -1.40 -32.26
CA TRP A 692 -24.16 -1.01 -33.38
C TRP A 692 -22.77 -1.64 -33.29
N TYR A 693 -22.01 -1.41 -32.21
CA TYR A 693 -20.83 -2.20 -31.85
C TYR A 693 -21.11 -3.05 -30.60
N SER A 694 -20.73 -4.33 -30.62
CA SER A 694 -20.84 -5.18 -29.43
C SER A 694 -19.78 -4.88 -28.36
N ILE A 695 -18.51 -5.01 -28.71
CA ILE A 695 -17.36 -4.79 -27.83
C ILE A 695 -16.32 -4.03 -28.64
N TYR A 696 -15.85 -2.91 -28.12
CA TYR A 696 -14.83 -2.09 -28.74
C TYR A 696 -13.70 -1.84 -27.74
N LEU A 697 -12.58 -2.54 -27.93
CA LEU A 697 -11.37 -2.32 -27.16
C LEU A 697 -10.49 -1.30 -27.88
N TYR A 698 -10.14 -0.22 -27.19
CA TYR A 698 -9.25 0.84 -27.67
C TYR A 698 -8.07 1.00 -26.72
N ASN A 699 -6.83 0.98 -27.23
CA ASN A 699 -5.61 1.09 -26.41
C ASN A 699 -5.54 0.12 -25.22
N SER A 700 -6.17 -1.06 -25.32
CA SER A 700 -6.40 -1.94 -24.18
C SER A 700 -5.43 -3.13 -24.13
N LEU A 701 -5.08 -3.56 -22.92
CA LEU A 701 -4.10 -4.63 -22.70
C LEU A 701 -4.61 -5.70 -21.73
N ASN A 702 -4.26 -6.96 -21.99
CA ASN A 702 -4.50 -8.08 -21.06
C ASN A 702 -5.97 -8.29 -20.64
N PHE A 703 -6.94 -8.00 -21.49
CA PHE A 703 -8.34 -8.37 -21.23
C PHE A 703 -8.59 -9.85 -21.52
N SER A 704 -9.35 -10.49 -20.63
CA SER A 704 -9.92 -11.83 -20.86
C SER A 704 -11.38 -11.69 -21.28
N ILE A 705 -11.72 -12.12 -22.49
CA ILE A 705 -13.06 -12.00 -23.06
C ILE A 705 -13.57 -13.40 -23.38
N TYR A 706 -14.53 -13.92 -22.59
CA TYR A 706 -14.93 -15.32 -22.74
C TYR A 706 -16.39 -15.63 -22.45
N SER A 707 -16.88 -16.71 -23.07
CA SER A 707 -18.25 -17.21 -22.87
C SER A 707 -19.36 -16.18 -23.17
N ASN A 708 -19.08 -15.15 -23.98
CA ASN A 708 -20.09 -14.16 -24.36
C ASN A 708 -20.92 -14.63 -25.55
N ARG A 709 -22.18 -14.19 -25.60
CA ARG A 709 -23.07 -14.36 -26.75
C ARG A 709 -23.20 -13.05 -27.50
N ILE A 710 -22.70 -12.98 -28.73
CA ILE A 710 -22.58 -11.76 -29.53
C ILE A 710 -23.36 -11.96 -30.82
N LYS A 711 -24.61 -11.47 -30.84
CA LYS A 711 -25.59 -11.86 -31.85
C LYS A 711 -26.36 -10.71 -32.47
N ARG A 712 -26.39 -10.65 -33.81
CA ARG A 712 -27.18 -9.67 -34.58
C ARG A 712 -26.83 -8.22 -34.23
N ASN A 713 -25.55 -7.93 -34.01
CA ASN A 713 -25.06 -6.56 -33.94
C ASN A 713 -24.65 -6.10 -35.33
N ILE A 714 -24.59 -4.79 -35.57
CA ILE A 714 -24.07 -4.27 -36.85
C ILE A 714 -22.59 -4.68 -36.99
N HIS A 715 -21.81 -4.48 -35.92
CA HIS A 715 -20.42 -4.90 -35.79
C HIS A 715 -20.24 -5.84 -34.58
N GLY A 716 -19.56 -6.97 -34.80
CA GLY A 716 -19.01 -7.79 -33.72
C GLY A 716 -17.81 -7.12 -33.02
N PRO A 717 -17.03 -7.84 -32.20
CA PRO A 717 -15.94 -7.26 -31.42
C PRO A 717 -14.83 -6.64 -32.29
N GLN A 718 -14.33 -5.48 -31.85
CA GLN A 718 -13.24 -4.77 -32.50
C GLN A 718 -12.13 -4.42 -31.53
N PHE A 719 -10.89 -4.63 -31.96
CA PHE A 719 -9.68 -4.38 -31.17
C PHE A 719 -8.81 -3.38 -31.93
N VAL A 720 -8.62 -2.19 -31.37
CA VAL A 720 -7.92 -1.08 -32.01
C VAL A 720 -6.80 -0.59 -31.11
N ASN A 721 -5.56 -0.81 -31.55
CA ASN A 721 -4.36 -0.58 -30.73
C ASN A 721 -4.38 -1.37 -29.40
N SER A 722 -5.00 -2.54 -29.41
CA SER A 722 -5.21 -3.37 -28.22
C SER A 722 -4.49 -4.70 -28.37
N SER A 723 -3.62 -5.02 -27.42
CA SER A 723 -2.68 -6.15 -27.52
C SER A 723 -2.72 -7.06 -26.30
N PHE A 724 -2.23 -8.30 -26.45
CA PHE A 724 -2.15 -9.28 -25.37
C PHE A 724 -3.50 -9.67 -24.74
N ASN A 725 -4.61 -9.49 -25.48
CA ASN A 725 -5.94 -9.88 -25.01
C ASN A 725 -6.27 -11.33 -25.40
N SER A 726 -7.14 -11.98 -24.64
CA SER A 726 -7.63 -13.33 -24.91
C SER A 726 -9.12 -13.28 -25.27
N PHE A 727 -9.50 -13.89 -26.39
CA PHE A 727 -10.88 -14.06 -26.83
C PHE A 727 -11.17 -15.57 -26.94
N LEU A 728 -11.90 -16.11 -25.96
CA LEU A 728 -12.01 -17.56 -25.72
C LEU A 728 -13.46 -18.02 -25.54
N ASN A 729 -13.88 -19.12 -26.17
CA ASN A 729 -15.21 -19.74 -25.93
C ASN A 729 -16.41 -18.79 -26.15
N ASN A 730 -16.29 -17.78 -27.00
CA ASN A 730 -17.41 -16.88 -27.32
C ASN A 730 -18.22 -17.41 -28.50
N ASN A 731 -19.51 -17.04 -28.55
CA ASN A 731 -20.39 -17.35 -29.65
C ASN A 731 -20.78 -16.07 -30.41
N VAL A 732 -20.29 -15.94 -31.64
CA VAL A 732 -20.38 -14.74 -32.48
C VAL A 732 -21.22 -15.06 -33.71
N GLU A 733 -22.48 -14.62 -33.70
CA GLU A 733 -23.48 -15.02 -34.68
C GLU A 733 -24.16 -13.85 -35.40
N ARG A 734 -24.33 -13.98 -36.72
CA ARG A 734 -25.25 -13.12 -37.50
C ARG A 734 -24.98 -11.62 -37.36
N ASN A 735 -23.73 -11.22 -37.20
CA ASN A 735 -23.36 -9.81 -37.17
C ASN A 735 -23.24 -9.28 -38.62
N GLU A 736 -23.72 -8.06 -38.87
CA GLU A 736 -23.95 -7.56 -40.24
C GLU A 736 -22.66 -7.16 -40.97
N HIS A 737 -21.57 -6.89 -40.24
CA HIS A 737 -20.22 -6.66 -40.77
C HIS A 737 -19.26 -7.79 -40.34
N TYR A 738 -18.17 -7.47 -39.63
CA TYR A 738 -17.21 -8.45 -39.14
C TYR A 738 -17.75 -9.15 -37.88
N GLY A 739 -17.58 -10.46 -37.81
CA GLY A 739 -17.72 -11.24 -36.59
C GLY A 739 -16.66 -10.81 -35.56
N ILE A 740 -15.40 -10.68 -35.97
CA ILE A 740 -14.33 -10.07 -35.15
C ILE A 740 -13.32 -9.31 -36.03
N TYR A 741 -12.83 -8.17 -35.55
CA TYR A 741 -11.86 -7.34 -36.25
C TYR A 741 -10.67 -6.91 -35.37
N PHE A 742 -9.45 -7.01 -35.91
CA PHE A 742 -8.23 -6.49 -35.30
C PHE A 742 -7.54 -5.48 -36.23
N GLY A 743 -7.29 -4.28 -35.70
CA GLY A 743 -6.49 -3.26 -36.38
C GLY A 743 -4.99 -3.60 -36.41
N TRP A 744 -4.24 -2.98 -37.31
CA TRP A 744 -2.83 -3.30 -37.58
C TRP A 744 -1.85 -3.10 -36.41
N ARG A 745 -2.24 -2.33 -35.38
CA ARG A 745 -1.50 -2.15 -34.12
C ARG A 745 -1.91 -3.11 -33.01
N SER A 746 -2.98 -3.87 -33.18
CA SER A 746 -3.52 -4.80 -32.20
C SER A 746 -2.85 -6.15 -32.35
N LYS A 747 -1.82 -6.44 -31.55
CA LYS A 747 -0.94 -7.61 -31.75
C LYS A 747 -0.98 -8.56 -30.56
N GLU A 748 -0.49 -9.78 -30.79
CA GLU A 748 -0.29 -10.77 -29.72
C GLU A 748 -1.57 -11.11 -28.94
N ASN A 749 -2.74 -10.91 -29.57
CA ASN A 749 -4.01 -11.37 -29.04
C ASN A 749 -4.19 -12.86 -29.37
N VAL A 750 -4.88 -13.59 -28.50
CA VAL A 750 -5.15 -15.02 -28.63
C VAL A 750 -6.63 -15.28 -28.82
N ILE A 751 -7.00 -15.88 -29.94
CA ILE A 751 -8.39 -16.15 -30.34
C ILE A 751 -8.56 -17.65 -30.48
N THR A 752 -9.26 -18.28 -29.53
CA THR A 752 -9.37 -19.74 -29.51
C THR A 752 -10.72 -20.27 -29.04
N LYS A 753 -11.16 -21.41 -29.59
CA LYS A 753 -12.41 -22.10 -29.19
C LYS A 753 -13.68 -21.26 -29.31
N ASN A 754 -13.69 -20.25 -30.18
CA ASN A 754 -14.88 -19.44 -30.45
C ASN A 754 -15.70 -20.03 -31.61
N ASN A 755 -16.99 -19.71 -31.63
CA ASN A 755 -17.88 -20.04 -32.75
C ASN A 755 -18.18 -18.77 -33.56
N PHE A 756 -17.86 -18.79 -34.85
CA PHE A 756 -18.20 -17.73 -35.81
C PHE A 756 -19.20 -18.29 -36.83
N ILE A 757 -20.44 -17.77 -36.80
CA ILE A 757 -21.57 -18.33 -37.55
C ILE A 757 -22.40 -17.23 -38.22
N GLU A 758 -22.63 -17.36 -39.52
CA GLU A 758 -23.50 -16.52 -40.33
C GLU A 758 -23.20 -15.01 -40.20
N ASN A 759 -21.95 -14.64 -39.85
CA ASN A 759 -21.52 -13.24 -39.90
C ASN A 759 -21.25 -12.86 -41.36
N ALA A 760 -21.49 -11.60 -41.75
CA ALA A 760 -21.23 -11.19 -43.13
C ALA A 760 -19.77 -11.40 -43.54
N GLN A 761 -18.84 -11.19 -42.59
CA GLN A 761 -17.49 -11.73 -42.65
C GLN A 761 -17.06 -12.23 -41.27
N ASN A 762 -16.70 -13.51 -41.14
CA ASN A 762 -16.42 -14.11 -39.83
C ASN A 762 -15.25 -13.43 -39.07
N ALA A 763 -14.15 -13.12 -39.75
CA ALA A 763 -13.03 -12.40 -39.13
C ALA A 763 -12.22 -11.56 -40.13
N ARG A 764 -11.52 -10.55 -39.60
CA ARG A 764 -10.44 -9.83 -40.28
C ARG A 764 -9.33 -9.48 -39.28
N ASP A 765 -8.09 -9.74 -39.65
CA ASP A 765 -6.94 -9.51 -38.78
C ASP A 765 -5.81 -8.78 -39.49
N ASP A 766 -5.71 -7.48 -39.25
CA ASP A 766 -4.64 -6.66 -39.81
C ASP A 766 -3.40 -6.67 -38.87
N GLY A 767 -3.50 -7.28 -37.68
CA GLY A 767 -2.50 -7.22 -36.59
C GLY A 767 -1.61 -8.45 -36.41
N LYS A 768 -1.88 -9.56 -37.15
CA LYS A 768 -1.15 -10.85 -37.06
C LYS A 768 -1.28 -11.50 -35.68
N ASN A 769 -2.52 -11.69 -35.26
CA ASN A 769 -2.89 -12.32 -33.99
C ASN A 769 -2.93 -13.84 -34.11
N TRP A 770 -3.00 -14.53 -32.96
CA TRP A 770 -2.98 -15.98 -32.93
C TRP A 770 -4.41 -16.55 -32.93
N PHE A 771 -4.76 -17.30 -33.97
CA PHE A 771 -6.01 -18.04 -34.07
C PHE A 771 -5.75 -19.54 -33.97
N ASN A 772 -6.55 -20.22 -33.15
CA ASN A 772 -6.45 -21.67 -33.00
C ASN A 772 -7.76 -22.30 -32.53
N SER A 773 -8.23 -23.37 -33.18
CA SER A 773 -9.37 -24.16 -32.69
C SER A 773 -10.67 -23.37 -32.62
N ASN A 774 -10.91 -22.43 -33.53
CA ASN A 774 -12.22 -21.79 -33.66
C ASN A 774 -13.08 -22.55 -34.68
N TYR A 775 -14.39 -22.54 -34.47
CA TYR A 775 -15.37 -23.04 -35.43
C TYR A 775 -15.76 -21.91 -36.39
N TRP A 776 -15.70 -22.19 -37.69
CA TRP A 776 -16.01 -21.26 -38.77
C TRP A 776 -17.04 -21.93 -39.67
N ASP A 777 -18.24 -21.39 -39.77
CA ASP A 777 -19.33 -22.02 -40.54
C ASP A 777 -19.10 -22.01 -42.06
N ASP A 778 -18.18 -21.17 -42.55
CA ASP A 778 -17.74 -21.08 -43.94
C ASP A 778 -16.44 -21.82 -44.24
N TYR A 779 -15.85 -22.55 -43.28
CA TYR A 779 -14.62 -23.32 -43.50
C TYR A 779 -14.80 -24.45 -44.51
N ILE A 780 -13.96 -24.44 -45.55
CA ILE A 780 -14.03 -25.40 -46.65
C ILE A 780 -13.84 -26.86 -46.21
N GLY A 781 -13.08 -27.10 -45.11
CA GLY A 781 -12.88 -28.44 -44.56
C GLY A 781 -14.16 -29.07 -44.01
N LEU A 782 -15.19 -28.27 -43.69
CA LEU A 782 -16.53 -28.79 -43.35
C LEU A 782 -17.25 -29.37 -44.57
N LYS A 783 -17.04 -28.79 -45.76
CA LYS A 783 -17.64 -29.26 -47.02
C LYS A 783 -16.85 -30.44 -47.61
N ILE A 784 -15.53 -30.43 -47.48
CA ILE A 784 -14.62 -31.43 -48.05
C ILE A 784 -13.78 -32.07 -46.93
N LYS A 785 -14.26 -33.17 -46.36
CA LYS A 785 -13.68 -33.82 -45.17
C LYS A 785 -12.19 -34.17 -45.30
N ILE A 786 -11.72 -34.53 -46.50
CA ILE A 786 -10.29 -34.85 -46.70
C ILE A 786 -9.38 -33.63 -46.46
N LEU A 787 -9.83 -32.41 -46.75
CA LEU A 787 -9.05 -31.19 -46.46
C LEU A 787 -8.92 -30.95 -44.95
N ALA A 788 -9.96 -31.29 -44.18
CA ALA A 788 -9.91 -31.26 -42.73
C ALA A 788 -8.95 -32.33 -42.16
N TYR A 789 -8.96 -33.56 -42.70
CA TYR A 789 -8.01 -34.61 -42.29
C TYR A 789 -6.55 -34.26 -42.60
N LEU A 790 -6.31 -33.43 -43.62
CA LEU A 790 -4.99 -32.92 -43.97
C LEU A 790 -4.59 -31.66 -43.17
N HIS A 791 -5.37 -31.28 -42.16
CA HIS A 791 -5.11 -30.09 -41.32
C HIS A 791 -4.97 -28.79 -42.12
N LEU A 792 -5.79 -28.60 -43.17
CA LEU A 792 -5.77 -27.36 -43.95
C LEU A 792 -6.20 -26.17 -43.05
N PRO A 793 -5.40 -25.11 -42.91
CA PRO A 793 -5.77 -23.97 -42.07
C PRO A 793 -6.94 -23.18 -42.66
N TYR A 794 -7.70 -22.48 -41.81
CA TYR A 794 -8.68 -21.49 -42.25
C TYR A 794 -7.98 -20.14 -42.47
N TYR A 795 -8.13 -19.59 -43.67
CA TYR A 795 -7.54 -18.30 -44.04
C TYR A 795 -8.33 -17.13 -43.45
N ILE A 796 -7.64 -16.24 -42.76
CA ILE A 796 -8.18 -14.98 -42.25
C ILE A 796 -7.58 -13.84 -43.10
N PRO A 797 -8.42 -12.97 -43.70
CA PRO A 797 -7.94 -11.87 -44.54
C PRO A 797 -6.85 -11.02 -43.88
N LYS A 798 -5.85 -10.63 -44.70
CA LYS A 798 -4.58 -9.96 -44.32
C LYS A 798 -3.46 -10.87 -43.76
N PHE A 799 -3.45 -12.13 -44.21
CA PHE A 799 -2.38 -13.12 -44.03
C PHE A 799 -2.27 -13.74 -42.62
N SER A 800 -3.41 -13.92 -41.95
CA SER A 800 -3.51 -14.71 -40.73
C SER A 800 -4.21 -16.05 -41.00
N PHE A 801 -4.00 -17.02 -40.11
CA PHE A 801 -4.54 -18.36 -40.27
C PHE A 801 -4.99 -18.92 -38.92
N ASP A 802 -6.15 -19.57 -38.89
CA ASP A 802 -6.45 -20.54 -37.84
C ASP A 802 -5.84 -21.87 -38.26
N TRP A 803 -4.80 -22.29 -37.54
CA TRP A 803 -4.03 -23.48 -37.89
C TRP A 803 -4.73 -24.79 -37.57
N ASN A 804 -5.70 -24.78 -36.67
CA ASN A 804 -6.43 -25.98 -36.27
C ASN A 804 -7.94 -25.71 -36.20
N PRO A 805 -8.63 -25.40 -37.32
CA PRO A 805 -10.06 -25.11 -37.30
C PRO A 805 -10.88 -26.24 -36.70
N GLN A 806 -11.89 -25.92 -35.89
CA GLN A 806 -12.74 -26.90 -35.25
C GLN A 806 -13.78 -27.45 -36.24
N LEU A 807 -13.95 -28.78 -36.28
CA LEU A 807 -14.81 -29.47 -37.26
C LEU A 807 -16.25 -29.69 -36.81
N SER A 808 -16.53 -29.51 -35.52
CA SER A 808 -17.86 -29.66 -34.96
C SER A 808 -18.26 -28.42 -34.18
N TYR A 809 -19.49 -27.98 -34.40
CA TYR A 809 -20.11 -26.99 -33.54
C TYR A 809 -20.28 -27.58 -32.13
N PRO A 810 -19.72 -26.99 -31.08
CA PRO A 810 -19.99 -27.44 -29.73
C PRO A 810 -21.46 -27.15 -29.40
N HIS A 811 -22.30 -28.19 -29.35
CA HIS A 811 -23.66 -28.08 -28.85
C HIS A 811 -23.63 -27.61 -27.39
N TYR A 812 -24.01 -26.36 -27.14
CA TYR A 812 -24.36 -25.93 -25.79
C TYR A 812 -25.67 -26.63 -25.40
N ASN A 813 -25.58 -27.58 -24.47
CA ASN A 813 -26.74 -28.03 -23.73
C ASN A 813 -27.35 -26.81 -23.03
N ASN A 814 -28.58 -26.45 -23.44
CA ASN A 814 -29.43 -25.53 -22.69
C ASN A 814 -29.65 -26.10 -21.29
N ILE A 815 -29.02 -25.52 -20.28
CA ILE A 815 -29.51 -25.62 -18.90
C ILE A 815 -30.08 -24.24 -18.61
N TYR A 816 -31.41 -24.21 -18.55
CA TYR A 816 -32.23 -23.06 -18.14
C TYR A 816 -32.07 -22.78 -16.66
#